data_AF-A0A2K4MKM3-F1
#
_entry.id   AF-A0A2K4MKM3-F1
#
_cell.length_a   1.000
_cell.length_b   1.000
_cell.length_c   1.000
_cell.angle_alpha   90.00
_cell.angle_beta   90.00
_cell.angle_gamma   90.00
#
_symmetry.space_group_name_H-M   'P 1'
#
loop_
_entity.id
_entity.type
_entity.pdbx_description
1 polymer ?
#
loop_
_entity_poly.entity_id
_entity_poly.type
_entity_poly.pdbx_seq_one_letter_code
_entity_poly.pdbx_strand_id
1 'polypeptide(L)'
;MSGGLAAAGRRIADDWLSSEGENWSFVAKTLLAAFAALWIAFRLGFDSPSSAMVSVFIVAFPRSGAVLEKSVYRILGTLVGSVAALALAGLFDGQPVLMLISLALWVGVCTSGATLYRDSRSYAFVLSGYTACIIGLPALNHPLAIFNLAVTRVSEISLGILCCALVNDFILPKSQAEVVVRTVRARYQGFVLLCQQALAQRLDKATLEATQLRFAADIAALEAGRAAAFFEAGTVRARSNQLHAFNATFMAALTTFHTLHRQMQRLRADAASPLPALLYPLFGQAAAALALDEGPARTAQEAGETLRKLEAMRPALARALEAAREALLAMPHDEMRRIEFDTAAELLLRFVDEMLTFTAVYHGLRQRNPLQVEALAYSPRTPSAIALASGGRAALTLLTLSLAWYWLAWPSALGAVLLATIFCGLASSSPRPTLMVKQIMIGFAVGTPLAYVCAFMLLNQAEGFPQLVLAMAPFLALGCYLKCLPKTAGIGSGIVLLMAQAVNPENMMRYDVAGFFNDGIARLLGLALAALFFVLVLPEHTMGSRRHIAAVLWREARATCRAALPHLKQRFGNRVRDLMNQLNAAPGPRDDPARQATVSQAITLLELGLTIVDLRELAADAHASAQRALLDAVVALDRYFAAPDETALRAALAALRAGGPVIRERLAVALPDEAARLKRMLATLHLIHTSLLDALPQPDTGDKHAA
;
A
#
# COMPACT_ATOMS: atom_id res chain seq x y z
N MET A 1 -27.03 40.72 -10.19
CA MET A 1 -27.10 39.58 -9.25
C MET A 1 -27.52 38.25 -9.90
N SER A 2 -28.20 38.24 -11.05
CA SER A 2 -28.64 37.00 -11.75
C SER A 2 -27.50 36.15 -12.35
N GLY A 3 -26.39 36.76 -12.79
CA GLY A 3 -25.24 36.03 -13.35
C GLY A 3 -24.45 35.19 -12.34
N GLY A 4 -24.44 35.60 -11.06
CA GLY A 4 -23.74 34.89 -9.99
C GLY A 4 -24.44 33.59 -9.57
N LEU A 5 -25.78 33.59 -9.55
CA LEU A 5 -26.59 32.40 -9.24
C LEU A 5 -26.52 31.34 -10.33
N ALA A 6 -26.50 31.74 -11.61
CA ALA A 6 -26.34 30.81 -12.73
C ALA A 6 -24.91 30.23 -12.84
N ALA A 7 -23.90 30.98 -12.41
CA ALA A 7 -22.52 30.50 -12.30
C ALA A 7 -22.32 29.58 -11.09
N ALA A 8 -22.93 29.91 -9.95
CA ALA A 8 -22.94 29.05 -8.77
C ALA A 8 -23.71 27.74 -9.02
N GLY A 9 -24.87 27.81 -9.68
CA GLY A 9 -25.64 26.64 -10.08
C GLY A 9 -24.88 25.73 -11.04
N ARG A 10 -24.12 26.29 -12.00
CA ARG A 10 -23.22 25.51 -12.86
C ARG A 10 -22.08 24.86 -12.08
N ARG A 11 -21.41 25.58 -11.17
CA ARG A 11 -20.35 24.99 -10.32
C ARG A 11 -20.88 23.89 -9.41
N ILE A 12 -22.06 24.06 -8.81
CA ILE A 12 -22.70 23.03 -7.98
C ILE A 12 -23.10 21.82 -8.82
N ALA A 13 -23.62 22.04 -10.03
CA ALA A 13 -23.95 20.95 -10.96
C ALA A 13 -22.69 20.21 -11.42
N ASP A 14 -21.61 20.92 -11.74
CA ASP A 14 -20.33 20.35 -12.15
C ASP A 14 -19.65 19.59 -10.98
N ASP A 15 -19.69 20.13 -9.76
CA ASP A 15 -19.20 19.46 -8.55
C ASP A 15 -20.03 18.21 -8.22
N TRP A 16 -21.35 18.27 -8.38
CA TRP A 16 -22.25 17.13 -8.19
C TRP A 16 -22.01 16.05 -9.26
N LEU A 17 -21.90 16.44 -10.53
CA LEU A 17 -21.61 15.54 -11.65
C LEU A 17 -20.23 14.86 -11.48
N SER A 18 -19.25 15.59 -10.95
CA SER A 18 -17.89 15.08 -10.74
C SER A 18 -17.72 14.16 -9.54
N SER A 19 -18.68 14.14 -8.59
CA SER A 19 -18.58 13.34 -7.36
C SER A 19 -19.76 12.37 -7.22
N GLU A 20 -20.97 12.89 -7.02
CA GLU A 20 -22.19 12.08 -6.84
C GLU A 20 -22.65 11.40 -8.12
N GLY A 21 -22.51 12.07 -9.27
CA GLY A 21 -22.79 11.48 -10.57
C GLY A 21 -21.94 10.23 -10.84
N GLU A 22 -20.70 10.21 -10.36
CA GLU A 22 -19.83 9.04 -10.47
C GLU A 22 -20.35 7.86 -9.63
N ASN A 23 -20.76 8.13 -8.40
CA ASN A 23 -21.27 7.12 -7.48
C ASN A 23 -22.54 6.47 -8.05
N TRP A 24 -23.50 7.27 -8.52
CA TRP A 24 -24.74 6.75 -9.11
C TRP A 24 -24.51 6.02 -10.43
N SER A 25 -23.56 6.47 -11.25
CA SER A 25 -23.17 5.74 -12.46
C SER A 25 -22.64 4.34 -12.13
N PHE A 26 -21.84 4.19 -11.05
CA PHE A 26 -21.36 2.89 -10.59
C PHE A 26 -22.52 2.02 -10.08
N VAL A 27 -23.44 2.59 -9.30
CA VAL A 27 -24.62 1.87 -8.78
C VAL A 27 -25.44 1.32 -9.94
N ALA A 28 -25.80 2.16 -10.92
CA ALA A 28 -26.62 1.77 -12.06
C ALA A 28 -25.95 0.66 -12.90
N LYS A 29 -24.66 0.80 -13.23
CA LYS A 29 -23.91 -0.24 -13.96
C LYS A 29 -23.84 -1.55 -13.19
N THR A 30 -23.58 -1.50 -11.90
CA THR A 30 -23.46 -2.69 -11.07
C THR A 30 -24.78 -3.44 -10.98
N LEU A 31 -25.89 -2.73 -10.80
CA LEU A 31 -27.23 -3.33 -10.80
C LEU A 31 -27.57 -3.93 -12.17
N LEU A 32 -27.30 -3.20 -13.25
CA LEU A 32 -27.54 -3.70 -14.60
C LEU A 32 -26.75 -4.99 -14.86
N ALA A 33 -25.47 -5.03 -14.52
CA ALA A 33 -24.65 -6.23 -14.65
C ALA A 33 -25.16 -7.39 -13.79
N ALA A 34 -25.57 -7.11 -12.54
CA ALA A 34 -26.06 -8.11 -11.60
C ALA A 34 -27.37 -8.75 -12.08
N PHE A 35 -28.33 -7.93 -12.52
CA PHE A 35 -29.60 -8.42 -13.05
C PHE A 35 -29.46 -9.05 -14.43
N ALA A 36 -28.57 -8.55 -15.30
CA ALA A 36 -28.27 -9.21 -16.57
C ALA A 36 -27.68 -10.61 -16.34
N ALA A 37 -26.73 -10.76 -15.42
CA ALA A 37 -26.16 -12.05 -15.05
C ALA A 37 -27.23 -13.00 -14.50
N LEU A 38 -28.10 -12.50 -13.62
CA LEU A 38 -29.21 -13.28 -13.05
C LEU A 38 -30.21 -13.72 -14.12
N TRP A 39 -30.59 -12.82 -15.04
CA TRP A 39 -31.51 -13.12 -16.13
C TRP A 39 -30.95 -14.21 -17.06
N ILE A 40 -29.67 -14.09 -17.45
CA ILE A 40 -29.01 -15.09 -18.30
C ILE A 40 -28.91 -16.42 -17.56
N ALA A 41 -28.56 -16.41 -16.26
CA ALA A 41 -28.48 -17.63 -15.45
C ALA A 41 -29.84 -18.36 -15.37
N PHE A 42 -30.94 -17.63 -15.21
CA PHE A 42 -32.29 -18.20 -15.25
C PHE A 42 -32.63 -18.83 -16.60
N ARG A 43 -32.25 -18.17 -17.71
CA ARG A 43 -32.49 -18.68 -19.08
C ARG A 43 -31.65 -19.90 -19.42
N LEU A 44 -30.45 -20.01 -18.87
CA LEU A 44 -29.57 -21.17 -19.03
C LEU A 44 -29.91 -22.31 -18.07
N GLY A 45 -30.81 -22.09 -17.10
CA GLY A 45 -31.23 -23.11 -16.14
C GLY A 45 -30.12 -23.50 -15.15
N PHE A 46 -29.30 -22.54 -14.70
CA PHE A 46 -28.27 -22.81 -13.70
C PHE A 46 -28.86 -23.21 -12.35
N ASP A 47 -28.16 -24.09 -11.63
CA ASP A 47 -28.61 -24.61 -10.33
C ASP A 47 -28.63 -23.52 -9.24
N SER A 48 -27.73 -22.53 -9.29
CA SER A 48 -27.64 -21.44 -8.29
C SER A 48 -27.46 -20.06 -8.94
N PRO A 49 -28.50 -19.49 -9.57
CA PRO A 49 -28.43 -18.20 -10.28
C PRO A 49 -27.94 -17.03 -9.42
N SER A 50 -28.23 -17.07 -8.12
CA SER A 50 -27.76 -16.08 -7.13
C SER A 50 -26.23 -15.98 -7.05
N SER A 51 -25.50 -17.06 -7.33
CA SER A 51 -24.04 -17.14 -7.34
C SER A 51 -23.41 -16.25 -8.41
N ALA A 52 -24.02 -16.19 -9.61
CA ALA A 52 -23.58 -15.29 -10.68
C ALA A 52 -23.76 -13.82 -10.27
N MET A 53 -24.89 -13.50 -9.65
CA MET A 53 -25.19 -12.17 -9.12
C MET A 53 -24.23 -11.75 -8.00
N VAL A 54 -23.98 -12.63 -7.01
CA VAL A 54 -22.98 -12.41 -5.94
C VAL A 54 -21.59 -12.14 -6.54
N SER A 55 -21.24 -12.83 -7.62
CA SER A 55 -19.95 -12.65 -8.30
C SER A 55 -19.79 -11.25 -8.89
N VAL A 56 -20.84 -10.71 -9.52
CA VAL A 56 -20.85 -9.31 -9.98
C VAL A 56 -20.58 -8.36 -8.82
N PHE A 57 -21.29 -8.51 -7.70
CA PHE A 57 -21.14 -7.59 -6.58
C PHE A 57 -19.77 -7.64 -5.89
N ILE A 58 -19.11 -8.80 -5.89
CA ILE A 58 -17.76 -8.92 -5.34
C ILE A 58 -16.73 -8.24 -6.26
N VAL A 59 -16.88 -8.39 -7.58
CA VAL A 59 -15.91 -7.91 -8.58
C VAL A 59 -16.19 -6.48 -9.04
N ALA A 60 -17.40 -5.97 -8.85
CA ALA A 60 -17.76 -4.60 -9.21
C ALA A 60 -16.98 -3.58 -8.36
N PHE A 61 -16.16 -2.78 -9.02
CA PHE A 61 -15.48 -1.62 -8.46
C PHE A 61 -15.82 -0.39 -9.31
N PRO A 62 -15.78 0.83 -8.74
CA PRO A 62 -16.06 2.06 -9.49
C PRO A 62 -15.18 2.31 -10.71
N ARG A 63 -14.09 1.54 -10.89
CA ARG A 63 -13.07 1.76 -11.91
C ARG A 63 -12.78 0.48 -12.68
N SER A 64 -12.72 0.59 -14.00
CA SER A 64 -12.72 -0.53 -14.95
C SER A 64 -11.53 -1.49 -14.81
N GLY A 65 -10.32 -0.96 -14.71
CA GLY A 65 -9.11 -1.79 -14.58
C GLY A 65 -9.08 -2.61 -13.30
N ALA A 66 -9.68 -2.11 -12.21
CA ALA A 66 -9.79 -2.88 -10.97
C ALA A 66 -10.81 -4.03 -11.10
N VAL A 67 -11.86 -3.86 -11.90
CA VAL A 67 -12.84 -4.91 -12.24
C VAL A 67 -12.14 -6.00 -13.04
N LEU A 68 -11.39 -5.64 -14.10
CA LEU A 68 -10.68 -6.59 -14.95
C LEU A 68 -9.60 -7.36 -14.18
N GLU A 69 -8.77 -6.67 -13.41
CA GLU A 69 -7.74 -7.29 -12.58
C GLU A 69 -8.34 -8.32 -11.63
N LYS A 70 -9.40 -7.95 -10.88
CA LYS A 70 -10.06 -8.88 -9.97
C LYS A 70 -10.80 -10.00 -10.67
N SER A 71 -11.37 -9.75 -11.85
CA SER A 71 -12.03 -10.75 -12.68
C SER A 71 -11.06 -11.87 -13.06
N VAL A 72 -9.87 -11.53 -13.55
CA VAL A 72 -8.85 -12.52 -13.96
C VAL A 72 -8.43 -13.38 -12.77
N TYR A 73 -8.10 -12.74 -11.64
CA TYR A 73 -7.69 -13.48 -10.44
C TYR A 73 -8.83 -14.29 -9.81
N ARG A 74 -10.08 -13.87 -10.01
CA ARG A 74 -11.25 -14.66 -9.60
C ARG A 74 -11.39 -15.93 -10.43
N ILE A 75 -11.30 -15.84 -11.77
CA ILE A 75 -11.37 -17.03 -12.63
C ILE A 75 -10.24 -18.01 -12.27
N LEU A 76 -9.00 -17.51 -12.17
CA LEU A 76 -7.84 -18.33 -11.82
C LEU A 76 -8.02 -19.01 -10.46
N GLY A 77 -8.43 -18.26 -9.43
CA GLY A 77 -8.66 -18.83 -8.10
C GLY A 77 -9.78 -19.89 -8.11
N THR A 78 -10.87 -19.67 -8.84
CA THR A 78 -12.00 -20.61 -8.89
C THR A 78 -11.60 -21.89 -9.60
N LEU A 79 -10.84 -21.81 -10.70
CA LEU A 79 -10.34 -22.98 -11.42
C LEU A 79 -9.39 -23.80 -10.54
N VAL A 80 -8.39 -23.16 -9.93
CA VAL A 80 -7.42 -23.85 -9.06
C VAL A 80 -8.12 -24.48 -7.84
N GLY A 81 -9.05 -23.75 -7.21
CA GLY A 81 -9.83 -24.27 -6.09
C GLY A 81 -10.75 -25.43 -6.47
N SER A 82 -11.36 -25.39 -7.66
CA SER A 82 -12.22 -26.47 -8.17
C SER A 82 -11.42 -27.73 -8.48
N VAL A 83 -10.27 -27.58 -9.14
CA VAL A 83 -9.34 -28.70 -9.40
C VAL A 83 -8.83 -29.31 -8.09
N ALA A 84 -8.47 -28.47 -7.12
CA ALA A 84 -8.05 -28.95 -5.81
C ALA A 84 -9.17 -29.70 -5.08
N ALA A 85 -10.41 -29.21 -5.10
CA ALA A 85 -11.54 -29.92 -4.49
C ALA A 85 -11.76 -31.31 -5.12
N LEU A 86 -11.72 -31.40 -6.46
CA LEU A 86 -11.86 -32.67 -7.18
C LEU A 86 -10.72 -33.63 -6.88
N ALA A 87 -9.48 -33.13 -6.87
CA ALA A 87 -8.30 -33.94 -6.55
C ALA A 87 -8.36 -34.47 -5.10
N LEU A 88 -8.69 -33.62 -4.13
CA LEU A 88 -8.81 -34.02 -2.74
C LEU A 88 -9.95 -35.02 -2.52
N ALA A 89 -11.11 -34.81 -3.14
CA ALA A 89 -12.22 -35.76 -3.03
C ALA A 89 -11.90 -37.10 -3.70
N GLY A 90 -11.21 -37.10 -4.84
CA GLY A 90 -10.77 -38.33 -5.50
C GLY A 90 -9.70 -39.10 -4.71
N LEU A 91 -8.80 -38.40 -4.02
CA LEU A 91 -7.75 -39.02 -3.20
C LEU A 91 -8.26 -39.59 -1.87
N PHE A 92 -9.28 -38.95 -1.29
CA PHE A 92 -9.82 -39.31 0.04
C PHE A 92 -11.27 -39.79 -0.01
N ASP A 93 -11.63 -40.48 -1.11
CA ASP A 93 -12.99 -40.99 -1.29
C ASP A 93 -13.39 -41.91 -0.11
N GLY A 94 -14.61 -41.71 0.39
CA GLY A 94 -15.13 -42.42 1.56
C GLY A 94 -14.50 -42.08 2.92
N GLN A 95 -13.58 -41.09 3.02
CA GLN A 95 -12.90 -40.73 4.28
C GLN A 95 -13.12 -39.25 4.69
N PRO A 96 -14.29 -38.90 5.27
CA PRO A 96 -14.66 -37.51 5.59
C PRO A 96 -13.66 -36.75 6.45
N VAL A 97 -13.04 -37.42 7.45
CA VAL A 97 -12.08 -36.80 8.36
C VAL A 97 -10.80 -36.38 7.63
N LEU A 98 -10.28 -37.25 6.76
CA LEU A 98 -9.06 -36.96 5.99
C LEU A 98 -9.30 -35.90 4.92
N MET A 99 -10.51 -35.88 4.34
CA MET A 99 -10.92 -34.81 3.43
C MET A 99 -11.01 -33.45 4.14
N LEU A 100 -11.56 -33.38 5.35
CA LEU A 100 -11.60 -32.16 6.17
C LEU A 100 -10.20 -31.67 6.55
N ILE A 101 -9.31 -32.57 6.97
CA ILE A 101 -7.90 -32.24 7.29
C ILE A 101 -7.20 -31.69 6.05
N SER A 102 -7.40 -32.33 4.90
CA SER A 102 -6.76 -31.92 3.64
C SER A 102 -7.29 -30.58 3.13
N LEU A 103 -8.60 -30.33 3.24
CA LEU A 103 -9.19 -29.02 2.95
C LEU A 103 -8.64 -27.93 3.88
N ALA A 104 -8.46 -28.22 5.17
CA ALA A 104 -7.88 -27.27 6.12
C ALA A 104 -6.42 -26.96 5.79
N LEU A 105 -5.62 -27.97 5.45
CA LEU A 105 -4.25 -27.78 5.00
C LEU A 105 -4.20 -26.94 3.71
N TRP A 106 -5.08 -27.23 2.74
CA TRP A 106 -5.19 -26.45 1.50
C TRP A 106 -5.55 -24.98 1.78
N VAL A 107 -6.55 -24.73 2.62
CA VAL A 107 -6.92 -23.38 3.07
C VAL A 107 -5.76 -22.69 3.78
N GLY A 108 -4.99 -23.42 4.59
CA GLY A 108 -3.79 -22.91 5.25
C GLY A 108 -2.74 -22.47 4.25
N VAL A 109 -2.38 -23.33 3.28
CA VAL A 109 -1.43 -23.03 2.21
C VAL A 109 -1.89 -21.84 1.37
N CYS A 110 -3.16 -21.82 0.97
CA CYS A 110 -3.77 -20.71 0.24
C CYS A 110 -3.72 -19.40 1.04
N THR A 111 -4.05 -19.42 2.33
CA THR A 111 -4.01 -18.22 3.18
C THR A 111 -2.58 -17.74 3.43
N SER A 112 -1.62 -18.66 3.56
CA SER A 112 -0.18 -18.32 3.59
C SER A 112 0.29 -17.71 2.28
N GLY A 113 -0.10 -18.25 1.13
CA GLY A 113 0.19 -17.65 -0.17
C GLY A 113 -0.42 -16.25 -0.31
N ALA A 114 -1.68 -16.09 0.11
CA ALA A 114 -2.38 -14.82 0.08
C ALA A 114 -1.71 -13.74 0.93
N THR A 115 -1.21 -14.10 2.11
CA THR A 115 -0.50 -13.17 2.98
C THR A 115 0.91 -12.87 2.48
N LEU A 116 1.55 -13.79 1.74
CA LEU A 116 2.87 -13.60 1.14
C LEU A 116 2.84 -12.59 -0.01
N TYR A 117 1.88 -12.73 -0.92
CA TYR A 117 1.71 -11.86 -2.08
C TYR A 117 0.66 -10.79 -1.75
N ARG A 118 1.08 -9.53 -1.53
CA ARG A 118 0.15 -8.41 -1.21
C ARG A 118 -0.44 -7.70 -2.42
N ASP A 119 -0.12 -8.17 -3.62
CA ASP A 119 -0.70 -7.69 -4.86
C ASP A 119 -2.04 -8.39 -5.11
N SER A 120 -2.70 -8.10 -6.22
CA SER A 120 -4.00 -8.72 -6.59
C SER A 120 -3.96 -10.25 -6.70
N ARG A 121 -2.76 -10.85 -6.76
CA ARG A 121 -2.53 -12.30 -6.63
C ARG A 121 -3.00 -12.85 -5.27
N SER A 122 -2.94 -12.05 -4.21
CA SER A 122 -3.47 -12.40 -2.88
C SER A 122 -4.90 -12.93 -2.98
N TYR A 123 -5.70 -12.22 -3.78
CA TYR A 123 -7.10 -12.51 -3.96
C TYR A 123 -7.31 -13.90 -4.59
N ALA A 124 -6.53 -14.27 -5.62
CA ALA A 124 -6.61 -15.60 -6.25
C ALA A 124 -6.30 -16.73 -5.26
N PHE A 125 -5.30 -16.55 -4.39
CA PHE A 125 -4.96 -17.54 -3.37
C PHE A 125 -6.10 -17.75 -2.36
N VAL A 126 -6.65 -16.67 -1.77
CA VAL A 126 -7.80 -16.79 -0.86
C VAL A 126 -8.98 -17.44 -1.56
N LEU A 127 -9.20 -17.08 -2.83
CA LEU A 127 -10.30 -17.57 -3.62
C LEU A 127 -10.22 -19.05 -3.95
N SER A 128 -9.02 -19.54 -4.24
CA SER A 128 -8.74 -20.97 -4.38
C SER A 128 -9.05 -21.75 -3.11
N GLY A 129 -8.66 -21.22 -1.94
CA GLY A 129 -8.91 -21.87 -0.66
C GLY A 129 -10.40 -21.98 -0.35
N TYR A 130 -11.15 -20.88 -0.43
CA TYR A 130 -12.57 -20.94 -0.08
C TYR A 130 -13.41 -21.67 -1.14
N THR A 131 -13.05 -21.58 -2.43
CA THR A 131 -13.78 -22.29 -3.50
C THR A 131 -13.70 -23.79 -3.27
N ALA A 132 -12.52 -24.27 -2.87
CA ALA A 132 -12.34 -25.67 -2.49
C ALA A 132 -13.26 -26.08 -1.33
N CYS A 133 -13.44 -25.23 -0.30
CA CYS A 133 -14.38 -25.52 0.79
C CYS A 133 -15.85 -25.48 0.35
N ILE A 134 -16.22 -24.52 -0.50
CA ILE A 134 -17.58 -24.38 -1.01
C ILE A 134 -18.02 -25.61 -1.82
N ILE A 135 -17.10 -26.21 -2.57
CA ILE A 135 -17.35 -27.43 -3.36
C ILE A 135 -17.21 -28.68 -2.48
N GLY A 136 -16.13 -28.76 -1.70
CA GLY A 136 -15.76 -29.94 -0.93
C GLY A 136 -16.69 -30.21 0.25
N LEU A 137 -17.03 -29.22 1.07
CA LEU A 137 -17.82 -29.49 2.29
C LEU A 137 -19.22 -30.06 1.99
N PRO A 138 -20.01 -29.55 1.03
CA PRO A 138 -21.27 -30.18 0.66
C PRO A 138 -21.10 -31.58 0.06
N ALA A 139 -19.99 -31.83 -0.65
CA ALA A 139 -19.70 -33.13 -1.24
C ALA A 139 -19.41 -34.22 -0.19
N LEU A 140 -19.12 -33.87 1.07
CA LEU A 140 -18.98 -34.86 2.15
C LEU A 140 -20.25 -35.72 2.33
N ASN A 141 -21.42 -35.09 2.16
CA ASN A 141 -22.70 -35.78 2.29
C ASN A 141 -23.17 -36.38 0.96
N HIS A 142 -22.68 -35.86 -0.17
CA HIS A 142 -23.05 -36.28 -1.52
C HIS A 142 -21.83 -36.35 -2.46
N PRO A 143 -20.96 -37.38 -2.34
CA PRO A 143 -19.68 -37.43 -3.06
C PRO A 143 -19.82 -37.37 -4.59
N LEU A 144 -20.86 -38.00 -5.15
CA LEU A 144 -21.12 -38.02 -6.59
C LEU A 144 -21.49 -36.64 -7.17
N ALA A 145 -21.93 -35.70 -6.32
CA ALA A 145 -22.33 -34.36 -6.77
C ALA A 145 -21.11 -33.42 -6.99
N ILE A 146 -19.90 -33.81 -6.56
CA ILE A 146 -18.77 -32.88 -6.51
C ILE A 146 -18.37 -32.31 -7.88
N PHE A 147 -18.42 -33.13 -8.93
CA PHE A 147 -18.11 -32.68 -10.29
C PHE A 147 -19.11 -31.63 -10.77
N ASN A 148 -20.40 -31.88 -10.56
CA ASN A 148 -21.45 -30.93 -10.92
C ASN A 148 -21.31 -29.63 -10.12
N LEU A 149 -21.07 -29.70 -8.81
CA LEU A 149 -20.80 -28.52 -7.98
C LEU A 149 -19.61 -27.70 -8.49
N ALA A 150 -18.54 -28.36 -8.94
CA ALA A 150 -17.37 -27.68 -9.50
C ALA A 150 -17.69 -26.99 -10.84
N VAL A 151 -18.35 -27.69 -11.77
CA VAL A 151 -18.73 -27.12 -13.07
C VAL A 151 -19.70 -25.95 -12.89
N THR A 152 -20.72 -26.10 -12.06
CA THR A 152 -21.71 -25.07 -11.72
C THR A 152 -21.02 -23.83 -11.14
N ARG A 153 -20.05 -23.99 -10.24
CA ARG A 153 -19.29 -22.84 -9.71
C ARG A 153 -18.47 -22.12 -10.77
N VAL A 154 -17.77 -22.85 -11.63
CA VAL A 154 -16.95 -22.24 -12.70
C VAL A 154 -17.83 -21.49 -13.70
N SER A 155 -18.96 -22.08 -14.12
CA SER A 155 -19.86 -21.48 -15.10
C SER A 155 -20.56 -20.23 -14.56
N GLU A 156 -21.11 -20.29 -13.34
CA GLU A 156 -21.80 -19.16 -12.69
C GLU A 156 -20.89 -17.97 -12.43
N ILE A 157 -19.68 -18.23 -11.91
CA ILE A 157 -18.70 -17.19 -11.64
C ILE A 157 -18.24 -16.55 -12.95
N SER A 158 -17.98 -17.35 -13.99
CA SER A 158 -17.58 -16.85 -15.30
C SER A 158 -18.66 -16.00 -15.94
N LEU A 159 -19.93 -16.41 -15.85
CA LEU A 159 -21.07 -15.63 -16.36
C LEU A 159 -21.19 -14.27 -15.66
N GLY A 160 -21.11 -14.25 -14.33
CA GLY A 160 -21.17 -12.99 -13.56
C GLY A 160 -20.01 -12.05 -13.93
N ILE A 161 -18.80 -12.60 -14.09
CA ILE A 161 -17.62 -11.82 -14.52
C ILE A 161 -17.81 -11.27 -15.94
N LEU A 162 -18.29 -12.09 -16.88
CA LEU A 162 -18.51 -11.67 -18.26
C LEU A 162 -19.54 -10.52 -18.33
N CYS A 163 -20.66 -10.64 -17.61
CA CYS A 163 -21.67 -9.58 -17.56
C CYS A 163 -21.12 -8.29 -16.93
N CYS A 164 -20.32 -8.41 -15.86
CA CYS A 164 -19.69 -7.27 -15.20
C CYS A 164 -18.69 -6.56 -16.12
N ALA A 165 -17.83 -7.32 -16.81
CA ALA A 165 -16.87 -6.79 -17.78
C ALA A 165 -17.57 -6.09 -18.94
N LEU A 166 -18.56 -6.74 -19.57
CA LEU A 166 -19.31 -6.17 -20.69
C LEU A 166 -20.00 -4.85 -20.31
N VAL A 167 -20.77 -4.84 -19.23
CA VAL A 167 -21.48 -3.61 -18.82
C VAL A 167 -20.51 -2.48 -18.49
N ASN A 168 -19.39 -2.80 -17.84
CA ASN A 168 -18.43 -1.79 -17.45
C ASN A 168 -17.58 -1.25 -18.62
N ASP A 169 -17.33 -2.06 -19.65
CA ASP A 169 -16.62 -1.65 -20.86
C ASP A 169 -17.53 -0.88 -21.83
N PHE A 170 -18.81 -1.26 -21.96
CA PHE A 170 -19.77 -0.60 -22.87
C PHE A 170 -20.37 0.68 -22.31
N ILE A 171 -20.66 0.76 -21.01
CA ILE A 171 -21.34 1.90 -20.41
C ILE A 171 -20.30 2.80 -19.74
N LEU A 172 -19.99 3.96 -20.34
CA LEU A 172 -19.11 5.01 -19.78
C LEU A 172 -17.78 4.44 -19.22
N PRO A 173 -16.90 3.86 -20.06
CA PRO A 173 -15.63 3.30 -19.59
C PRO A 173 -14.80 4.40 -18.94
N LYS A 174 -14.60 4.32 -17.63
CA LYS A 174 -13.70 5.21 -16.91
C LYS A 174 -12.34 4.56 -16.86
N SER A 175 -11.34 5.21 -17.46
CA SER A 175 -9.99 4.69 -17.51
C SER A 175 -9.27 4.91 -16.18
N GLN A 176 -8.72 3.84 -15.61
CA GLN A 176 -7.75 3.93 -14.50
C GLN A 176 -6.50 4.70 -14.94
N ALA A 177 -6.16 4.66 -16.23
CA ALA A 177 -5.04 5.41 -16.80
C ALA A 177 -5.14 6.93 -16.51
N GLU A 178 -6.32 7.54 -16.62
CA GLU A 178 -6.52 8.96 -16.30
C GLU A 178 -6.33 9.25 -14.81
N VAL A 179 -6.80 8.36 -13.94
CA VAL A 179 -6.62 8.50 -12.49
C VAL A 179 -5.13 8.44 -12.14
N VAL A 180 -4.39 7.49 -12.71
CA VAL A 180 -2.94 7.39 -12.52
C VAL A 180 -2.24 8.69 -12.96
N VAL A 181 -2.60 9.27 -14.11
CA VAL A 181 -2.04 10.55 -14.57
C VAL A 181 -2.38 11.70 -13.61
N ARG A 182 -3.63 11.78 -13.11
CA ARG A 182 -4.03 12.78 -12.11
C ARG A 182 -3.26 12.61 -10.80
N THR A 183 -3.06 11.38 -10.33
CA THR A 183 -2.28 11.08 -9.13
C THR A 183 -0.82 11.46 -9.29
N VAL A 184 -0.18 11.12 -10.41
CA VAL A 184 1.21 11.51 -10.72
C VAL A 184 1.35 13.03 -10.73
N ARG A 185 0.42 13.74 -11.38
CA ARG A 185 0.38 15.21 -11.42
C ARG A 185 0.24 15.82 -10.02
N ALA A 186 -0.75 15.38 -9.25
CA ALA A 186 -0.99 15.88 -7.90
C ALA A 186 0.22 15.64 -6.99
N ARG A 187 0.91 14.52 -7.16
CA ARG A 187 2.09 14.18 -6.37
C ARG A 187 3.32 15.00 -6.75
N TYR A 188 3.55 15.24 -8.05
CA TYR A 188 4.57 16.17 -8.50
C TYR A 188 4.33 17.57 -7.91
N GLN A 189 3.11 18.11 -8.07
CA GLN A 189 2.74 19.42 -7.54
C GLN A 189 2.91 19.51 -6.02
N GLY A 190 2.38 18.52 -5.29
CA GLY A 190 2.45 18.48 -3.83
C GLY A 190 3.87 18.41 -3.30
N PHE A 191 4.76 17.69 -4.00
CA PHE A 191 6.17 17.59 -3.61
C PHE A 191 6.98 18.83 -3.94
N VAL A 192 6.79 19.41 -5.13
CA VAL A 192 7.43 20.70 -5.48
C VAL A 192 6.99 21.80 -4.52
N LEU A 193 5.70 21.86 -4.18
CA LEU A 193 5.18 22.81 -3.19
C LEU A 193 5.81 22.60 -1.81
N LEU A 194 5.92 21.36 -1.35
CA LEU A 194 6.59 21.03 -0.09
C LEU A 194 8.04 21.52 -0.09
N CYS A 195 8.79 21.21 -1.16
CA CYS A 195 10.18 21.63 -1.29
C CYS A 195 10.32 23.14 -1.27
N GLN A 196 9.46 23.84 -2.02
CA GLN A 196 9.44 25.31 -2.07
C GLN A 196 9.18 25.92 -0.69
N GLN A 197 8.16 25.44 0.02
CA GLN A 197 7.80 25.99 1.33
C GLN A 197 8.87 25.70 2.40
N ALA A 198 9.48 24.51 2.36
CA ALA A 198 10.54 24.14 3.29
C ALA A 198 11.85 24.89 3.04
N LEU A 199 12.28 25.00 1.78
CA LEU A 199 13.47 25.79 1.40
C LEU A 199 13.28 27.28 1.71
N ALA A 200 12.03 27.78 1.63
CA ALA A 200 11.66 29.13 2.05
C ALA A 200 11.44 29.28 3.58
N GLN A 201 11.72 28.24 4.37
CA GLN A 201 11.62 28.22 5.84
C GLN A 201 10.21 28.42 6.42
N ARG A 202 9.17 28.08 5.65
CA ARG A 202 7.76 28.28 6.03
C ARG A 202 7.09 27.03 6.60
N LEU A 203 7.81 25.91 6.73
CA LEU A 203 7.26 24.64 7.22
C LEU A 203 7.65 24.35 8.68
N ASP A 204 6.70 23.78 9.41
CA ASP A 204 6.91 23.19 10.73
C ASP A 204 7.23 21.69 10.64
N LYS A 205 7.94 21.15 11.65
CA LYS A 205 8.37 19.75 11.73
C LYS A 205 7.19 18.77 11.68
N ALA A 206 6.11 19.05 12.41
CA ALA A 206 4.93 18.18 12.45
C ALA A 206 4.25 18.05 11.07
N THR A 207 4.27 19.13 10.28
CA THR A 207 3.68 19.15 8.93
C THR A 207 4.50 18.31 7.96
N LEU A 208 5.83 18.27 8.14
CA LEU A 208 6.72 17.46 7.31
C LEU A 208 6.54 15.96 7.56
N GLU A 209 6.52 15.53 8.82
CA GLU A 209 6.33 14.11 9.19
C GLU A 209 4.97 13.59 8.70
N ALA A 210 3.90 14.39 8.87
CA ALA A 210 2.58 14.08 8.35
C ALA A 210 2.56 13.97 6.82
N THR A 211 3.29 14.86 6.13
CA THR A 211 3.40 14.83 4.67
C THR A 211 4.18 13.63 4.16
N GLN A 212 5.21 13.19 4.88
CA GLN A 212 6.01 12.01 4.52
C GLN A 212 5.21 10.71 4.65
N LEU A 213 4.39 10.58 5.70
CA LEU A 213 3.44 9.47 5.83
C LEU A 213 2.40 9.48 4.72
N ARG A 214 1.91 10.66 4.33
CA ARG A 214 1.01 10.83 3.19
C ARG A 214 1.66 10.35 1.89
N PHE A 215 2.89 10.77 1.61
CA PHE A 215 3.61 10.31 0.42
C PHE A 215 3.85 8.80 0.42
N ALA A 216 4.22 8.20 1.55
CA ALA A 216 4.35 6.74 1.65
C ALA A 216 3.04 6.01 1.30
N ALA A 217 1.88 6.54 1.71
CA ALA A 217 0.58 6.03 1.33
C ALA A 217 0.27 6.25 -0.17
N ASP A 218 0.58 7.44 -0.69
CA ASP A 218 0.37 7.78 -2.10
C ASP A 218 1.21 6.92 -3.04
N ILE A 219 2.42 6.52 -2.62
CA ILE A 219 3.28 5.56 -3.31
C ILE A 219 2.56 4.22 -3.47
N ALA A 220 2.06 3.67 -2.37
CA ALA A 220 1.37 2.38 -2.39
C ALA A 220 0.07 2.46 -3.20
N ALA A 221 -0.65 3.57 -3.11
CA ALA A 221 -1.86 3.80 -3.90
C ALA A 221 -1.57 3.92 -5.40
N LEU A 222 -0.49 4.60 -5.79
CA LEU A 222 -0.06 4.72 -7.19
C LEU A 222 0.35 3.35 -7.75
N GLU A 223 1.08 2.55 -6.97
CA GLU A 223 1.51 1.21 -7.39
C GLU A 223 0.32 0.27 -7.57
N ALA A 224 -0.65 0.29 -6.65
CA ALA A 224 -1.90 -0.44 -6.79
C ALA A 224 -2.74 0.04 -8.00
N GLY A 225 -2.81 1.36 -8.22
CA GLY A 225 -3.48 1.93 -9.40
C GLY A 225 -2.81 1.55 -10.72
N ARG A 226 -1.48 1.48 -10.75
CA ARG A 226 -0.69 1.03 -11.90
C ARG A 226 -0.96 -0.44 -12.21
N ALA A 227 -0.99 -1.31 -11.20
CA ALA A 227 -1.33 -2.72 -11.35
C ALA A 227 -2.72 -2.89 -12.00
N ALA A 228 -3.72 -2.15 -11.52
CA ALA A 228 -5.05 -2.14 -12.12
C ALA A 228 -5.07 -1.58 -13.56
N ALA A 229 -4.32 -0.51 -13.82
CA ALA A 229 -4.23 0.09 -15.16
C ALA A 229 -3.48 -0.80 -16.17
N PHE A 230 -2.63 -1.74 -15.73
CA PHE A 230 -1.96 -2.70 -16.60
C PHE A 230 -2.95 -3.63 -17.33
N PHE A 231 -4.11 -3.90 -16.72
CA PHE A 231 -5.17 -4.71 -17.30
C PHE A 231 -6.08 -3.93 -18.28
N GLU A 232 -6.00 -2.60 -18.31
CA GLU A 232 -6.66 -1.76 -19.33
C GLU A 232 -5.77 -1.63 -20.59
N ALA A 233 -6.39 -1.33 -21.75
CA ALA A 233 -5.82 -1.33 -23.10
C ALA A 233 -4.31 -1.00 -23.24
N GLY A 234 -3.65 -1.65 -24.23
CA GLY A 234 -2.19 -1.80 -24.38
C GLY A 234 -1.28 -0.57 -24.37
N THR A 235 -1.81 0.66 -24.42
CA THR A 235 -1.02 1.90 -24.32
C THR A 235 -0.39 2.15 -22.95
N VAL A 236 -0.88 1.50 -21.88
CA VAL A 236 -0.31 1.61 -20.52
C VAL A 236 0.97 0.78 -20.36
N ARG A 237 1.15 -0.29 -21.15
CA ARG A 237 2.36 -1.13 -21.11
C ARG A 237 3.64 -0.33 -21.39
N ALA A 238 3.59 0.60 -22.36
CA ALA A 238 4.70 1.47 -22.71
C ALA A 238 5.05 2.51 -21.63
N ARG A 239 4.11 2.85 -20.75
CA ARG A 239 4.29 3.85 -19.68
C ARG A 239 4.64 3.25 -18.32
N SER A 240 4.51 1.93 -18.13
CA SER A 240 4.81 1.28 -16.83
C SER A 240 6.25 1.53 -16.37
N ASN A 241 7.23 1.43 -17.29
CA ASN A 241 8.63 1.69 -16.97
C ASN A 241 8.87 3.17 -16.62
N GLN A 242 8.22 4.10 -17.32
CA GLN A 242 8.31 5.53 -17.02
C GLN A 242 7.68 5.87 -15.66
N LEU A 243 6.60 5.16 -15.26
CA LEU A 243 6.01 5.30 -13.92
C LEU A 243 6.94 4.74 -12.83
N HIS A 244 7.62 3.62 -13.07
CA HIS A 244 8.64 3.12 -12.15
C HIS A 244 9.82 4.10 -12.04
N ALA A 245 10.27 4.68 -13.16
CA ALA A 245 11.30 5.72 -13.18
C ALA A 245 10.84 6.98 -12.41
N PHE A 246 9.59 7.41 -12.58
CA PHE A 246 9.01 8.54 -11.84
C PHE A 246 8.99 8.25 -10.33
N ASN A 247 8.57 7.05 -9.94
CA ASN A 247 8.55 6.67 -8.52
C ASN A 247 9.99 6.61 -7.96
N ALA A 248 10.94 6.00 -8.69
CA ALA A 248 12.33 5.89 -8.26
C ALA A 248 13.02 7.25 -8.09
N THR A 249 12.85 8.15 -9.06
CA THR A 249 13.41 9.51 -9.01
C THR A 249 12.73 10.36 -7.93
N PHE A 250 11.42 10.22 -7.74
CA PHE A 250 10.72 10.81 -6.59
C PHE A 250 11.29 10.32 -5.27
N MET A 251 11.56 9.01 -5.13
CA MET A 251 12.09 8.44 -3.89
C MET A 251 13.47 8.99 -3.57
N ALA A 252 14.34 9.10 -4.57
CA ALA A 252 15.66 9.69 -4.42
C ALA A 252 15.52 11.13 -3.91
N ALA A 253 14.80 11.97 -4.66
CA ALA A 253 14.60 13.38 -4.34
C ALA A 253 13.97 13.59 -2.95
N LEU A 254 12.96 12.80 -2.59
CA LEU A 254 12.31 12.88 -1.26
C LEU A 254 13.27 12.51 -0.13
N THR A 255 14.16 11.53 -0.35
CA THR A 255 15.14 11.14 0.68
C THR A 255 16.14 12.26 0.90
N THR A 256 16.78 12.74 -0.17
CA THR A 256 17.80 13.78 -0.07
C THR A 256 17.21 15.09 0.46
N PHE A 257 15.98 15.42 0.05
CA PHE A 257 15.24 16.55 0.60
C PHE A 257 15.05 16.45 2.11
N HIS A 258 14.71 15.26 2.62
CA HIS A 258 14.51 15.07 4.05
C HIS A 258 15.81 15.32 4.83
N THR A 259 16.93 14.76 4.35
CA THR A 259 18.25 14.94 4.95
C THR A 259 18.73 16.40 4.85
N LEU A 260 18.47 17.07 3.72
CA LEU A 260 18.72 18.50 3.55
C LEU A 260 17.91 19.34 4.54
N HIS A 261 16.61 19.09 4.66
CA HIS A 261 15.76 19.82 5.57
C HIS A 261 16.16 19.64 7.04
N ARG A 262 16.56 18.42 7.42
CA ARG A 262 17.11 18.15 8.76
C ARG A 262 18.38 18.97 9.01
N GLN A 263 19.27 19.05 8.02
CA GLN A 263 20.45 19.90 8.11
C GLN A 263 20.08 21.39 8.23
N MET A 264 19.07 21.86 7.50
CA MET A 264 18.54 23.22 7.66
C MET A 264 18.00 23.48 9.07
N GLN A 265 17.33 22.51 9.69
CA GLN A 265 16.84 22.64 11.07
C GLN A 265 17.99 22.77 12.07
N ARG A 266 19.09 22.04 11.89
CA ARG A 266 20.28 22.18 12.74
C ARG A 266 20.93 23.56 12.59
N LEU A 267 21.11 24.01 11.35
CA LEU A 267 21.60 25.36 11.05
C LEU A 267 20.71 26.44 11.67
N ARG A 268 19.38 26.20 11.74
CA ARG A 268 18.45 27.13 12.40
C ARG A 268 18.57 27.13 13.92
N ALA A 269 18.84 25.97 14.52
CA ALA A 269 19.03 25.84 15.96
C ALA A 269 20.33 26.53 16.43
N ASP A 270 21.38 26.50 15.59
CA ASP A 270 22.64 27.21 15.84
C ASP A 270 22.62 28.64 15.25
N ALA A 271 21.74 29.49 15.81
CA ALA A 271 21.57 30.88 15.36
C ALA A 271 22.83 31.76 15.55
N ALA A 272 23.80 31.31 16.35
CA ALA A 272 25.08 32.00 16.56
C ALA A 272 26.11 31.73 15.45
N SER A 273 25.87 30.73 14.61
CA SER A 273 26.74 30.39 13.49
C SER A 273 26.60 31.40 12.34
N PRO A 274 27.68 31.72 11.60
CA PRO A 274 27.59 32.52 10.37
C PRO A 274 27.04 31.72 9.17
N LEU A 275 26.90 30.39 9.30
CA LEU A 275 26.50 29.49 8.21
C LEU A 275 25.08 29.75 7.65
N PRO A 276 24.04 30.04 8.47
CA PRO A 276 22.72 30.38 7.96
C PRO A 276 22.72 31.59 7.01
N ALA A 277 23.54 32.61 7.29
CA ALA A 277 23.64 33.80 6.45
C ALA A 277 24.24 33.49 5.06
N LEU A 278 25.15 32.51 4.98
CA LEU A 278 25.77 32.07 3.73
C LEU A 278 24.86 31.12 2.93
N LEU A 279 24.17 30.19 3.61
CA LEU A 279 23.43 29.10 2.95
C LEU A 279 21.96 29.42 2.66
N TYR A 280 21.27 30.21 3.48
CA TYR A 280 19.84 30.50 3.28
C TYR A 280 19.52 31.24 1.97
N PRO A 281 20.34 32.20 1.50
CA PRO A 281 20.15 32.79 0.18
C PRO A 281 20.22 31.74 -0.94
N LEU A 282 21.08 30.73 -0.81
CA LEU A 282 21.26 29.66 -1.78
C LEU A 282 20.06 28.68 -1.76
N PHE A 283 19.53 28.37 -0.58
CA PHE A 283 18.26 27.64 -0.45
C PHE A 283 17.10 28.41 -1.09
N GLY A 284 17.06 29.73 -0.93
CA GLY A 284 16.10 30.62 -1.57
C GLY A 284 16.19 30.60 -3.10
N GLN A 285 17.41 30.60 -3.66
CA GLN A 285 17.62 30.44 -5.11
C GLN A 285 17.07 29.12 -5.64
N ALA A 286 17.34 28.01 -4.94
CA ALA A 286 16.78 26.70 -5.28
C ALA A 286 15.24 26.68 -5.19
N ALA A 287 14.67 27.30 -4.17
CA ALA A 287 13.21 27.44 -4.02
C ALA A 287 12.57 28.25 -5.16
N ALA A 288 13.24 29.32 -5.60
CA ALA A 288 12.77 30.17 -6.70
C ALA A 288 12.81 29.45 -8.05
N ALA A 289 13.82 28.61 -8.30
CA ALA A 289 13.91 27.81 -9.53
C ALA A 289 12.79 26.77 -9.65
N LEU A 290 12.28 26.28 -8.52
CA LEU A 290 11.15 25.35 -8.45
C LEU A 290 9.78 26.03 -8.67
N ALA A 291 9.72 27.37 -8.63
CA ALA A 291 8.49 28.14 -8.73
C ALA A 291 8.22 28.66 -10.16
N LEU A 292 6.95 28.65 -10.55
CA LEU A 292 6.40 29.44 -11.66
C LEU A 292 5.55 30.58 -11.09
N ASP A 293 5.18 31.56 -11.93
CA ASP A 293 4.55 32.82 -11.51
C ASP A 293 3.25 32.63 -10.70
N GLU A 294 2.54 31.50 -10.87
CA GLU A 294 1.34 31.14 -10.10
C GLU A 294 1.47 29.87 -9.23
N GLY A 295 2.69 29.43 -8.88
CA GLY A 295 2.96 28.25 -8.04
C GLY A 295 3.69 27.11 -8.75
N PRO A 296 3.59 25.85 -8.27
CA PRO A 296 4.26 24.71 -8.91
C PRO A 296 3.62 24.37 -10.27
N ALA A 297 4.41 23.81 -11.19
CA ALA A 297 3.92 23.45 -12.53
C ALA A 297 2.66 22.57 -12.47
N ARG A 298 1.59 23.06 -13.09
CA ARG A 298 0.27 22.40 -13.12
C ARG A 298 0.22 21.29 -14.15
N THR A 299 1.00 21.42 -15.22
CA THR A 299 1.04 20.47 -16.33
C THR A 299 2.46 19.96 -16.60
N ALA A 300 2.59 18.84 -17.32
CA ALA A 300 3.89 18.32 -17.76
C ALA A 300 4.62 19.27 -18.74
N GLN A 301 3.89 20.20 -19.36
CA GLN A 301 4.46 21.23 -20.24
C GLN A 301 5.13 22.33 -19.41
N GLU A 302 4.42 22.86 -18.41
CA GLU A 302 4.97 23.79 -17.43
C GLU A 302 6.17 23.21 -16.68
N ALA A 303 6.18 21.89 -16.42
CA ALA A 303 7.34 21.23 -15.82
C ALA A 303 8.60 21.31 -16.70
N GLY A 304 8.46 21.45 -18.03
CA GLY A 304 9.59 21.71 -18.92
C GLY A 304 10.17 23.13 -18.77
N GLU A 305 9.41 24.09 -18.26
CA GLU A 305 9.91 25.41 -17.88
C GLU A 305 10.62 25.35 -16.54
N THR A 306 10.08 24.63 -15.56
CA THR A 306 10.77 24.33 -14.29
C THR A 306 12.10 23.62 -14.54
N LEU A 307 12.13 22.65 -15.46
CA LEU A 307 13.36 21.95 -15.85
C LEU A 307 14.42 22.92 -16.39
N ARG A 308 14.05 23.78 -17.34
CA ARG A 308 14.95 24.80 -17.91
C ARG A 308 15.48 25.78 -16.86
N LYS A 309 14.64 26.21 -15.92
CA LYS A 309 15.06 27.06 -14.79
C LYS A 309 16.09 26.33 -13.91
N LEU A 310 15.84 25.07 -13.57
CA LEU A 310 16.78 24.27 -12.78
C LEU A 310 18.11 24.04 -13.52
N GLU A 311 18.07 23.75 -14.83
CA GLU A 311 19.26 23.54 -15.67
C GLU A 311 20.14 24.79 -15.73
N ALA A 312 19.52 25.97 -15.89
CA ALA A 312 20.21 27.25 -15.89
C ALA A 312 20.74 27.65 -14.49
N MET A 313 19.98 27.33 -13.44
CA MET A 313 20.34 27.67 -12.06
C MET A 313 21.49 26.80 -11.54
N ARG A 314 21.54 25.50 -11.87
CA ARG A 314 22.57 24.57 -11.36
C ARG A 314 24.00 25.13 -11.45
N PRO A 315 24.54 25.54 -12.62
CA PRO A 315 25.91 26.05 -12.69
C PRO A 315 26.10 27.39 -11.94
N ALA A 316 25.05 28.19 -11.79
CA ALA A 316 25.09 29.41 -10.98
C ALA A 316 25.17 29.07 -9.48
N LEU A 317 24.38 28.10 -9.02
CA LEU A 317 24.39 27.61 -7.65
C LEU A 317 25.75 27.02 -7.25
N ALA A 318 26.36 26.21 -8.13
CA ALA A 318 27.70 25.66 -7.89
C ALA A 318 28.76 26.76 -7.71
N ARG A 319 28.74 27.82 -8.55
CA ARG A 319 29.64 28.97 -8.41
C ARG A 319 29.38 29.77 -7.14
N ALA A 320 28.11 29.96 -6.78
CA ALA A 320 27.74 30.68 -5.56
C ALA A 320 28.15 29.91 -4.29
N LEU A 321 28.09 28.57 -4.30
CA LEU A 321 28.59 27.73 -3.22
C LEU A 321 30.11 27.81 -3.07
N GLU A 322 30.87 27.84 -4.17
CA GLU A 322 32.32 28.04 -4.12
C GLU A 322 32.69 29.44 -3.59
N ALA A 323 31.97 30.49 -4.01
CA ALA A 323 32.17 31.84 -3.45
C ALA A 323 31.85 31.91 -1.94
N ALA A 324 30.77 31.25 -1.49
CA ALA A 324 30.42 31.16 -0.08
C ALA A 324 31.46 30.34 0.72
N ARG A 325 32.06 29.32 0.11
CA ARG A 325 33.16 28.55 0.68
C ARG A 325 34.41 29.42 0.86
N GLU A 326 34.78 30.22 -0.12
CA GLU A 326 35.90 31.17 -0.02
C GLU A 326 35.68 32.20 1.10
N ALA A 327 34.45 32.74 1.22
CA ALA A 327 34.09 33.64 2.31
C ALA A 327 34.22 32.97 3.69
N LEU A 328 33.85 31.69 3.80
CA LEU A 328 34.03 30.91 5.04
C LEU A 328 35.51 30.63 5.35
N LEU A 329 36.35 30.42 4.33
CA LEU A 329 37.79 30.21 4.49
C LEU A 329 38.50 31.46 5.03
N ALA A 330 37.97 32.66 4.74
CA ALA A 330 38.49 33.93 5.27
C ALA A 330 38.15 34.16 6.76
N MET A 331 37.22 33.40 7.34
CA MET A 331 36.86 33.46 8.75
C MET A 331 37.83 32.65 9.64
N PRO A 332 37.86 32.88 10.97
CA PRO A 332 38.69 32.12 11.89
C PRO A 332 38.49 30.61 11.73
N HIS A 333 39.60 29.87 11.80
CA HIS A 333 39.59 28.44 11.52
C HIS A 333 38.71 27.68 12.50
N ASP A 334 37.56 27.19 12.01
CA ASP A 334 36.69 26.26 12.70
C ASP A 334 36.42 25.08 11.77
N GLU A 335 37.02 23.95 12.13
CA GLU A 335 36.96 22.72 11.35
C GLU A 335 35.54 22.15 11.29
N MET A 336 34.76 22.27 12.37
CA MET A 336 33.39 21.75 12.43
C MET A 336 32.48 22.53 11.48
N ARG A 337 32.59 23.86 11.48
CA ARG A 337 31.80 24.73 10.58
C ARG A 337 32.09 24.46 9.11
N ARG A 338 33.35 24.14 8.76
CA ARG A 338 33.72 23.79 7.38
C ARG A 338 33.07 22.49 6.93
N ILE A 339 33.08 21.47 7.78
CA ILE A 339 32.42 20.18 7.50
C ILE A 339 30.91 20.37 7.37
N GLU A 340 30.31 21.16 8.25
CA GLU A 340 28.87 21.42 8.25
C GLU A 340 28.44 22.19 6.98
N PHE A 341 29.23 23.17 6.55
CA PHE A 341 29.05 23.88 5.29
C PHE A 341 29.20 22.95 4.07
N ASP A 342 30.30 22.20 3.97
CA ASP A 342 30.56 21.29 2.85
C ASP A 342 29.44 20.23 2.75
N THR A 343 28.93 19.76 3.89
CA THR A 343 27.81 18.81 3.94
C THR A 343 26.51 19.43 3.43
N ALA A 344 26.18 20.65 3.88
CA ALA A 344 24.98 21.35 3.40
C ALA A 344 25.07 21.70 1.91
N ALA A 345 26.25 22.07 1.42
CA ALA A 345 26.53 22.35 0.02
C ALA A 345 26.32 21.11 -0.86
N GLU A 346 26.91 19.97 -0.47
CA GLU A 346 26.78 18.70 -1.21
C GLU A 346 25.31 18.22 -1.23
N LEU A 347 24.61 18.29 -0.09
CA LEU A 347 23.19 17.92 -0.02
C LEU A 347 22.31 18.80 -0.91
N LEU A 348 22.57 20.11 -0.93
CA LEU A 348 21.82 21.04 -1.77
C LEU A 348 22.06 20.76 -3.26
N LEU A 349 23.31 20.54 -3.67
CA LEU A 349 23.64 20.20 -5.06
C LEU A 349 23.02 18.86 -5.47
N ARG A 350 23.13 17.83 -4.63
CA ARG A 350 22.52 16.52 -4.88
C ARG A 350 21.00 16.63 -4.97
N PHE A 351 20.36 17.40 -4.10
CA PHE A 351 18.92 17.64 -4.15
C PHE A 351 18.52 18.29 -5.48
N VAL A 352 19.26 19.30 -5.95
CA VAL A 352 19.01 19.96 -7.24
C VAL A 352 19.17 18.98 -8.40
N ASP A 353 20.23 18.16 -8.41
CA ASP A 353 20.48 17.17 -9.45
C ASP A 353 19.39 16.07 -9.49
N GLU A 354 18.89 15.64 -8.31
CA GLU A 354 17.77 14.71 -8.20
C GLU A 354 16.44 15.36 -8.63
N MET A 355 16.22 16.64 -8.31
CA MET A 355 15.04 17.39 -8.78
C MET A 355 15.04 17.63 -10.29
N LEU A 356 16.22 17.86 -10.89
CA LEU A 356 16.40 17.91 -12.33
C LEU A 356 15.96 16.60 -12.98
N THR A 357 16.48 15.48 -12.48
CA THR A 357 16.15 14.14 -12.99
C THR A 357 14.65 13.82 -12.81
N PHE A 358 14.09 14.13 -11.65
CA PHE A 358 12.67 13.92 -11.35
C PHE A 358 11.77 14.74 -12.28
N THR A 359 12.09 16.02 -12.48
CA THR A 359 11.34 16.92 -13.37
C THR A 359 11.46 16.50 -14.83
N ALA A 360 12.64 16.05 -15.27
CA ALA A 360 12.87 15.52 -16.61
C ALA A 360 12.03 14.26 -16.87
N VAL A 361 11.97 13.32 -15.91
CA VAL A 361 11.11 12.13 -16.03
C VAL A 361 9.64 12.50 -16.09
N TYR A 362 9.16 13.45 -15.27
CA TYR A 362 7.77 13.91 -15.31
C TYR A 362 7.42 14.60 -16.64
N HIS A 363 8.32 15.44 -17.16
CA HIS A 363 8.19 16.04 -18.50
C HIS A 363 8.16 14.96 -19.60
N GLY A 364 9.03 13.96 -19.48
CA GLY A 364 9.17 12.82 -20.40
C GLY A 364 7.97 11.87 -20.45
N LEU A 365 7.07 11.87 -19.46
CA LEU A 365 5.85 11.03 -19.47
C LEU A 365 4.91 11.32 -20.66
N ARG A 366 5.05 12.47 -21.32
CA ARG A 366 4.35 12.79 -22.58
C ARG A 366 5.06 12.24 -23.82
N GLN A 367 6.37 12.08 -23.78
CA GLN A 367 7.15 11.69 -24.94
C GLN A 367 7.11 10.18 -25.11
N ARG A 368 6.89 9.71 -26.35
CA ARG A 368 6.90 8.28 -26.71
C ARG A 368 8.27 7.61 -26.56
N ASN A 369 9.31 8.38 -26.23
CA ASN A 369 10.67 7.89 -26.10
C ASN A 369 10.97 7.56 -24.63
N PRO A 370 11.07 6.28 -24.26
CA PRO A 370 11.33 5.90 -22.87
C PRO A 370 12.77 6.24 -22.51
N LEU A 371 12.96 7.10 -21.50
CA LEU A 371 14.20 7.06 -20.72
C LEU A 371 14.26 5.67 -20.07
N GLN A 372 15.20 4.84 -20.51
CA GLN A 372 15.44 3.51 -19.94
C GLN A 372 16.09 3.67 -18.57
N VAL A 373 15.27 3.87 -17.55
CA VAL A 373 15.68 3.64 -16.17
C VAL A 373 15.27 2.23 -15.81
N GLU A 374 16.25 1.36 -15.62
CA GLU A 374 16.05 -0.01 -15.14
C GLU A 374 15.61 0.06 -13.67
N ALA A 375 14.31 0.19 -13.45
CA ALA A 375 13.72 0.31 -12.14
C ALA A 375 13.11 -1.03 -11.73
N LEU A 376 13.64 -1.64 -10.66
CA LEU A 376 13.11 -2.87 -10.10
C LEU A 376 11.68 -2.66 -9.61
N ALA A 377 10.79 -3.59 -9.95
CA ALA A 377 9.42 -3.59 -9.49
C ALA A 377 9.36 -3.64 -7.95
N TYR A 378 8.56 -2.77 -7.35
CA TYR A 378 8.24 -2.81 -5.93
C TYR A 378 7.45 -4.10 -5.65
N SER A 379 7.99 -5.00 -4.82
CA SER A 379 7.26 -6.18 -4.35
C SER A 379 7.18 -6.18 -2.83
N PRO A 380 6.00 -5.94 -2.25
CA PRO A 380 5.81 -6.01 -0.80
C PRO A 380 5.90 -7.47 -0.33
N ARG A 381 7.06 -7.89 0.19
CA ARG A 381 7.23 -9.22 0.81
C ARG A 381 6.87 -9.18 2.28
N THR A 382 5.96 -10.04 2.69
CA THR A 382 5.71 -10.27 4.12
C THR A 382 6.64 -11.35 4.65
N PRO A 383 7.06 -11.28 5.93
CA PRO A 383 7.85 -12.34 6.52
C PRO A 383 7.11 -13.68 6.45
N SER A 384 7.81 -14.73 6.02
CA SER A 384 7.24 -16.08 5.87
C SER A 384 6.61 -16.62 7.16
N ALA A 385 7.14 -16.24 8.32
CA ALA A 385 6.57 -16.59 9.62
C ALA A 385 5.15 -16.05 9.83
N ILE A 386 4.88 -14.77 9.46
CA ILE A 386 3.54 -14.18 9.56
C ILE A 386 2.59 -14.85 8.56
N ALA A 387 3.11 -15.18 7.37
CA ALA A 387 2.33 -15.88 6.36
C ALA A 387 1.92 -17.29 6.82
N LEU A 388 2.86 -18.04 7.40
CA LEU A 388 2.60 -19.38 7.94
C LEU A 388 1.65 -19.34 9.14
N ALA A 389 1.83 -18.37 10.05
CA ALA A 389 0.93 -18.14 11.18
C ALA A 389 -0.51 -17.85 10.73
N SER A 390 -0.67 -17.02 9.69
CA SER A 390 -1.99 -16.70 9.13
C SER A 390 -2.64 -17.91 8.46
N GLY A 391 -1.85 -18.74 7.77
CA GLY A 391 -2.30 -20.01 7.22
C GLY A 391 -2.73 -21.00 8.30
N GLY A 392 -1.91 -21.16 9.34
CA GLY A 392 -2.21 -21.99 10.49
C GLY A 392 -3.51 -21.57 11.19
N ARG A 393 -3.75 -20.26 11.35
CA ARG A 393 -5.02 -19.74 11.87
C ARG A 393 -6.21 -20.17 11.01
N ALA A 394 -6.16 -19.96 9.69
CA ALA A 394 -7.28 -20.31 8.81
C ALA A 394 -7.56 -21.82 8.78
N ALA A 395 -6.51 -22.64 8.78
CA ALA A 395 -6.63 -24.10 8.88
C ALA A 395 -7.26 -24.52 10.21
N LEU A 396 -6.80 -23.97 11.34
CA LEU A 396 -7.34 -24.26 12.66
C LEU A 396 -8.81 -23.81 12.78
N THR A 397 -9.15 -22.63 12.26
CA THR A 397 -10.54 -22.16 12.21
C THR A 397 -11.42 -23.14 11.45
N LEU A 398 -11.01 -23.57 10.25
CA LEU A 398 -11.80 -24.55 9.49
C LEU A 398 -11.98 -25.87 10.26
N LEU A 399 -10.90 -26.42 10.84
CA LEU A 399 -10.96 -27.69 11.56
C LEU A 399 -11.86 -27.64 12.80
N THR A 400 -11.65 -26.64 13.66
CA THR A 400 -12.44 -26.47 14.88
C THR A 400 -13.92 -26.25 14.60
N LEU A 401 -14.25 -25.43 13.60
CA LEU A 401 -15.64 -25.15 13.24
C LEU A 401 -16.29 -26.30 12.47
N SER A 402 -15.55 -27.02 11.64
CA SER A 402 -16.05 -28.23 10.98
C SER A 402 -16.30 -29.36 11.98
N LEU A 403 -15.43 -29.50 12.99
CA LEU A 403 -15.64 -30.44 14.08
C LEU A 403 -16.87 -30.06 14.91
N ALA A 404 -17.02 -28.77 15.25
CA ALA A 404 -18.21 -28.28 15.95
C ALA A 404 -19.48 -28.53 15.12
N TRP A 405 -19.45 -28.29 13.80
CA TRP A 405 -20.57 -28.57 12.91
C TRP A 405 -20.97 -30.06 12.91
N TYR A 406 -19.98 -30.95 12.83
CA TYR A 406 -20.21 -32.40 12.87
C TYR A 406 -20.94 -32.82 14.15
N TRP A 407 -20.54 -32.28 15.31
CA TRP A 407 -21.17 -32.60 16.60
C TRP A 407 -22.52 -31.90 16.82
N LEU A 408 -22.67 -30.66 16.36
CA LEU A 408 -23.89 -29.88 16.56
C LEU A 408 -25.04 -30.39 15.68
N ALA A 409 -24.72 -31.11 14.59
CA ALA A 409 -25.66 -31.61 13.59
C ALA A 409 -26.64 -30.52 13.07
N TRP A 410 -26.27 -29.25 13.20
CA TRP A 410 -27.10 -28.12 12.82
C TRP A 410 -26.91 -27.83 11.32
N PRO A 411 -27.94 -27.98 10.46
CA PRO A 411 -27.76 -27.90 9.00
C PRO A 411 -27.18 -26.56 8.53
N SER A 412 -27.67 -25.44 9.08
CA SER A 412 -27.21 -24.10 8.70
C SER A 412 -25.81 -23.75 9.22
N ALA A 413 -25.26 -24.53 10.15
CA ALA A 413 -23.91 -24.28 10.67
C ALA A 413 -22.84 -24.39 9.57
N LEU A 414 -23.06 -25.18 8.51
CA LEU A 414 -22.15 -25.24 7.37
C LEU A 414 -21.92 -23.85 6.74
N GLY A 415 -22.98 -23.04 6.65
CA GLY A 415 -22.88 -21.65 6.20
C GLY A 415 -22.00 -20.80 7.12
N ALA A 416 -22.10 -21.01 8.44
CA ALA A 416 -21.25 -20.35 9.43
C ALA A 416 -19.77 -20.76 9.27
N VAL A 417 -19.48 -22.05 9.10
CA VAL A 417 -18.12 -22.57 8.88
C VAL A 417 -17.49 -21.96 7.63
N LEU A 418 -18.20 -21.97 6.51
CA LEU A 418 -17.75 -21.40 5.24
C LEU A 418 -17.45 -19.90 5.39
N LEU A 419 -18.38 -19.15 5.96
CA LEU A 419 -18.27 -17.71 6.10
C LEU A 419 -17.13 -17.31 7.06
N ALA A 420 -16.99 -18.05 8.17
CA ALA A 420 -15.90 -17.85 9.12
C ALA A 420 -14.53 -18.08 8.45
N THR A 421 -14.40 -19.15 7.68
CA THR A 421 -13.17 -19.51 6.97
C THR A 421 -12.83 -18.49 5.87
N ILE A 422 -13.82 -18.08 5.08
CA ILE A 422 -13.68 -17.04 4.04
C ILE A 422 -13.16 -15.73 4.65
N PHE A 423 -13.81 -15.25 5.71
CA PHE A 423 -13.40 -13.99 6.33
C PHE A 423 -12.10 -14.09 7.11
N CYS A 424 -11.74 -15.27 7.65
CA CYS A 424 -10.39 -15.53 8.16
C CYS A 424 -9.32 -15.38 7.08
N GLY A 425 -9.52 -15.95 5.89
CA GLY A 425 -8.60 -15.79 4.78
C GLY A 425 -8.53 -14.34 4.26
N LEU A 426 -9.68 -13.75 3.95
CA LEU A 426 -9.76 -12.39 3.40
C LEU A 426 -9.19 -11.33 4.36
N ALA A 427 -9.56 -11.39 5.63
CA ALA A 427 -9.07 -10.41 6.60
C ALA A 427 -7.57 -10.62 6.90
N SER A 428 -7.00 -11.82 6.72
CA SER A 428 -5.56 -12.05 6.90
C SER A 428 -4.72 -11.28 5.86
N SER A 429 -5.26 -11.07 4.66
CA SER A 429 -4.65 -10.24 3.61
C SER A 429 -4.96 -8.74 3.74
N SER A 430 -5.90 -8.37 4.62
CA SER A 430 -6.33 -6.99 4.79
C SER A 430 -5.40 -6.24 5.75
N PRO A 431 -5.05 -4.98 5.47
CA PRO A 431 -4.30 -4.16 6.42
C PRO A 431 -5.09 -3.80 7.69
N ARG A 432 -6.43 -3.92 7.66
CA ARG A 432 -7.33 -3.65 8.79
C ARG A 432 -8.36 -4.78 8.96
N PRO A 433 -7.93 -5.98 9.43
CA PRO A 433 -8.78 -7.16 9.52
C PRO A 433 -10.03 -6.93 10.38
N THR A 434 -9.86 -6.37 11.57
CA THR A 434 -10.94 -6.18 12.55
C THR A 434 -12.00 -5.20 12.06
N LEU A 435 -11.59 -4.08 11.45
CA LEU A 435 -12.51 -3.10 10.88
C LEU A 435 -13.31 -3.70 9.72
N MET A 436 -12.64 -4.45 8.84
CA MET A 436 -13.29 -5.14 7.72
C MET A 436 -14.39 -6.09 8.21
N VAL A 437 -14.06 -6.99 9.14
CA VAL A 437 -15.04 -7.95 9.68
C VAL A 437 -16.19 -7.23 10.40
N LYS A 438 -15.89 -6.20 11.20
CA LYS A 438 -16.92 -5.40 11.90
C LYS A 438 -17.87 -4.73 10.92
N GLN A 439 -17.35 -4.07 9.87
CA GLN A 439 -18.20 -3.39 8.90
C GLN A 439 -19.10 -4.35 8.14
N ILE A 440 -18.57 -5.51 7.72
CA ILE A 440 -19.37 -6.51 7.02
C ILE A 440 -20.43 -7.12 7.95
N MET A 441 -20.10 -7.36 9.21
CA MET A 441 -21.05 -7.83 10.22
C MET A 441 -22.19 -6.83 10.46
N ILE A 442 -21.89 -5.53 10.55
CA ILE A 442 -22.92 -4.47 10.59
C ILE A 442 -23.77 -4.52 9.31
N GLY A 443 -23.13 -4.67 8.15
CA GLY A 443 -23.84 -4.80 6.86
C GLY A 443 -24.75 -6.02 6.79
N PHE A 444 -24.36 -7.15 7.38
CA PHE A 444 -25.20 -8.35 7.49
C PHE A 444 -26.34 -8.14 8.49
N ALA A 445 -26.08 -7.52 9.64
CA ALA A 445 -27.11 -7.22 10.62
C ALA A 445 -28.20 -6.30 10.05
N VAL A 446 -27.81 -5.28 9.28
CA VAL A 446 -28.74 -4.37 8.58
C VAL A 446 -29.37 -5.03 7.35
N GLY A 447 -28.61 -5.84 6.61
CA GLY A 447 -29.11 -6.50 5.40
C GLY A 447 -30.14 -7.59 5.68
N THR A 448 -30.14 -8.20 6.87
CA THR A 448 -31.09 -9.27 7.25
C THR A 448 -32.54 -8.77 7.25
N PRO A 449 -32.91 -7.70 7.98
CA PRO A 449 -34.27 -7.17 7.94
C PRO A 449 -34.64 -6.62 6.56
N LEU A 450 -33.70 -6.01 5.82
CA LEU A 450 -33.97 -5.57 4.45
C LEU A 450 -34.29 -6.76 3.53
N ALA A 451 -33.51 -7.84 3.62
CA ALA A 451 -33.72 -9.08 2.87
C ALA A 451 -35.05 -9.75 3.22
N TYR A 452 -35.45 -9.69 4.49
CA TYR A 452 -36.76 -10.18 4.91
C TYR A 452 -37.90 -9.42 4.23
N VAL A 453 -37.86 -8.08 4.25
CA VAL A 453 -38.87 -7.25 3.57
C VAL A 453 -38.88 -7.53 2.06
N CYS A 454 -37.70 -7.60 1.44
CA CYS A 454 -37.61 -7.87 0.01
C CYS A 454 -38.15 -9.26 -0.37
N ALA A 455 -37.75 -10.32 0.34
CA ALA A 455 -38.15 -11.68 0.03
C ALA A 455 -39.63 -11.94 0.34
N PHE A 456 -40.09 -11.62 1.56
CA PHE A 456 -41.39 -12.07 2.04
C PHE A 456 -42.52 -11.05 1.84
N MET A 457 -42.22 -9.75 1.76
CA MET A 457 -43.25 -8.72 1.56
C MET A 457 -43.37 -8.28 0.11
N LEU A 458 -42.25 -8.15 -0.61
CA LEU A 458 -42.25 -7.67 -1.99
C LEU A 458 -42.26 -8.80 -3.01
N LEU A 459 -41.30 -9.73 -2.95
CA LEU A 459 -41.17 -10.81 -3.94
C LEU A 459 -42.28 -11.85 -3.89
N ASN A 460 -42.92 -12.03 -2.73
CA ASN A 460 -44.11 -12.89 -2.63
C ASN A 460 -45.28 -12.40 -3.52
N GLN A 461 -45.29 -11.13 -3.90
CA GLN A 461 -46.28 -10.54 -4.81
C GLN A 461 -45.78 -10.42 -6.27
N ALA A 462 -44.56 -10.88 -6.55
CA ALA A 462 -43.94 -10.77 -7.86
C ALA A 462 -44.20 -12.02 -8.72
N GLU A 463 -44.76 -11.82 -9.90
CA GLU A 463 -45.12 -12.84 -10.90
C GLU A 463 -44.08 -12.92 -12.04
N GLY A 464 -43.12 -11.99 -12.11
CA GLY A 464 -42.15 -11.96 -13.20
C GLY A 464 -40.82 -11.28 -12.88
N PHE A 465 -39.85 -11.48 -13.78
CA PHE A 465 -38.50 -10.94 -13.65
C PHE A 465 -38.43 -9.41 -13.47
N PRO A 466 -39.20 -8.59 -14.22
CA PRO A 466 -39.18 -7.13 -14.01
C PRO A 466 -39.62 -6.72 -12.59
N GLN A 467 -40.61 -7.40 -12.02
CA GLN A 467 -41.07 -7.15 -10.65
C GLN A 467 -40.01 -7.59 -9.62
N LEU A 468 -39.29 -8.68 -9.89
CA LEU A 468 -38.13 -9.08 -9.08
C LEU A 468 -37.04 -8.00 -9.07
N VAL A 469 -36.72 -7.45 -10.24
CA VAL A 469 -35.75 -6.35 -10.37
C VAL A 469 -36.22 -5.13 -9.56
N LEU A 470 -37.48 -4.72 -9.73
CA LEU A 470 -38.05 -3.57 -9.01
C LEU A 470 -38.05 -3.78 -7.49
N ALA A 471 -38.32 -4.98 -7.01
CA ALA A 471 -38.30 -5.31 -5.58
C ALA A 471 -36.88 -5.27 -4.99
N MET A 472 -35.89 -5.84 -5.68
CA MET A 472 -34.52 -5.97 -5.17
C MET A 472 -33.66 -4.72 -5.39
N ALA A 473 -33.85 -4.00 -6.49
CA ALA A 473 -33.02 -2.88 -6.92
C ALA A 473 -32.81 -1.80 -5.85
N PRO A 474 -33.82 -1.27 -5.12
CA PRO A 474 -33.61 -0.17 -4.17
C PRO A 474 -32.68 -0.57 -3.01
N PHE A 475 -32.80 -1.80 -2.51
CA PHE A 475 -31.95 -2.28 -1.41
C PHE A 475 -30.52 -2.56 -1.86
N LEU A 476 -30.36 -3.15 -3.05
CA LEU A 476 -29.06 -3.37 -3.65
C LEU A 476 -28.39 -2.05 -4.05
N ALA A 477 -29.16 -1.05 -4.50
CA ALA A 477 -28.69 0.30 -4.79
C ALA A 477 -28.12 0.97 -3.54
N LEU A 478 -28.83 0.90 -2.41
CA LEU A 478 -28.36 1.41 -1.12
C LEU A 478 -27.00 0.81 -0.74
N GLY A 479 -26.88 -0.52 -0.81
CA GLY A 479 -25.63 -1.21 -0.51
C GLY A 479 -24.49 -0.84 -1.48
N CYS A 480 -24.77 -0.73 -2.78
CA CYS A 480 -23.80 -0.30 -3.78
C CYS A 480 -23.35 1.16 -3.58
N TYR A 481 -24.26 2.05 -3.21
CA TYR A 481 -23.94 3.45 -2.91
C TYR A 481 -23.03 3.56 -1.68
N LEU A 482 -23.36 2.85 -0.60
CA LEU A 482 -22.50 2.80 0.60
C LEU A 482 -21.11 2.20 0.31
N LYS A 483 -21.00 1.34 -0.71
CA LYS A 483 -19.73 0.77 -1.20
C LYS A 483 -18.81 1.83 -1.81
N CYS A 484 -19.36 2.90 -2.39
CA CYS A 484 -18.58 4.02 -2.95
C CYS A 484 -17.91 4.89 -1.87
N LEU A 485 -18.47 4.89 -0.66
CA LEU A 485 -18.01 5.75 0.43
C LEU A 485 -16.91 5.05 1.25
N PRO A 486 -15.68 5.59 1.35
CA PRO A 486 -14.54 4.92 2.00
C PRO A 486 -14.79 4.50 3.45
N LYS A 487 -15.63 5.25 4.17
CA LYS A 487 -15.96 4.99 5.58
C LYS A 487 -16.94 3.83 5.75
N THR A 488 -17.86 3.63 4.81
CA THR A 488 -18.95 2.64 4.90
C THR A 488 -18.83 1.52 3.87
N ALA A 489 -17.72 1.45 3.13
CA ALA A 489 -17.55 0.52 2.03
C ALA A 489 -17.73 -0.97 2.42
N GLY A 490 -17.27 -1.36 3.61
CA GLY A 490 -17.48 -2.71 4.14
C GLY A 490 -18.92 -2.97 4.55
N ILE A 491 -19.64 -1.96 5.05
CA ILE A 491 -21.07 -2.07 5.40
C ILE A 491 -21.89 -2.26 4.12
N GLY A 492 -21.64 -1.44 3.10
CA GLY A 492 -22.28 -1.58 1.79
C GLY A 492 -22.02 -2.95 1.16
N SER A 493 -20.76 -3.43 1.20
CA SER A 493 -20.41 -4.77 0.74
C SER A 493 -21.16 -5.87 1.50
N GLY A 494 -21.31 -5.72 2.82
CA GLY A 494 -22.08 -6.66 3.65
C GLY A 494 -23.57 -6.69 3.29
N ILE A 495 -24.21 -5.53 3.12
CA ILE A 495 -25.63 -5.44 2.74
C ILE A 495 -25.87 -6.15 1.41
N VAL A 496 -25.07 -5.85 0.38
CA VAL A 496 -25.24 -6.43 -0.95
C VAL A 496 -25.00 -7.93 -0.96
N LEU A 497 -23.93 -8.40 -0.30
CA LEU A 497 -23.60 -9.82 -0.20
C LEU A 497 -24.67 -10.60 0.55
N LEU A 498 -25.20 -10.04 1.63
CA LEU A 498 -26.26 -10.68 2.38
C LEU A 498 -27.56 -10.67 1.57
N MET A 499 -27.94 -9.56 0.95
CA MET A 499 -29.15 -9.49 0.14
C MET A 499 -29.14 -10.54 -0.96
N ALA A 500 -28.04 -10.64 -1.71
CA ALA A 500 -27.92 -11.58 -2.79
C ALA A 500 -27.98 -13.05 -2.33
N GLN A 501 -27.45 -13.36 -1.14
CA GLN A 501 -27.45 -14.72 -0.57
C GLN A 501 -28.71 -15.07 0.23
N ALA A 502 -29.37 -14.09 0.84
CA ALA A 502 -30.52 -14.30 1.70
C ALA A 502 -31.83 -14.33 0.91
N VAL A 503 -31.94 -13.49 -0.13
CA VAL A 503 -33.06 -13.56 -1.07
C VAL A 503 -32.94 -14.80 -1.95
N ASN A 504 -31.70 -15.18 -2.32
CA ASN A 504 -31.37 -16.35 -3.14
C ASN A 504 -32.37 -16.59 -4.29
N PRO A 505 -32.44 -15.68 -5.27
CA PRO A 505 -33.44 -15.77 -6.34
C PRO A 505 -33.25 -17.03 -7.19
N GLU A 506 -34.28 -17.86 -7.23
CA GLU A 506 -34.37 -19.13 -7.97
C GLU A 506 -35.52 -19.10 -8.98
N ASN A 507 -35.47 -19.94 -10.03
CA ASN A 507 -36.56 -20.06 -11.01
C ASN A 507 -37.90 -20.45 -10.36
N MET A 508 -37.85 -21.20 -9.25
CA MET A 508 -38.99 -21.52 -8.41
C MET A 508 -38.70 -21.08 -6.98
N MET A 509 -39.16 -19.90 -6.61
CA MET A 509 -38.93 -19.35 -5.27
C MET A 509 -39.65 -20.18 -4.20
N ARG A 510 -38.89 -20.60 -3.18
CA ARG A 510 -39.42 -21.25 -1.97
C ARG A 510 -39.32 -20.27 -0.81
N TYR A 511 -40.44 -20.01 -0.15
CA TYR A 511 -40.49 -19.10 0.99
C TYR A 511 -40.52 -19.90 2.30
N ASP A 512 -39.37 -19.98 2.97
CA ASP A 512 -39.23 -20.56 4.31
C ASP A 512 -38.70 -19.51 5.29
N VAL A 513 -39.59 -18.99 6.13
CA VAL A 513 -39.25 -17.97 7.14
C VAL A 513 -38.35 -18.54 8.23
N ALA A 514 -38.56 -19.79 8.63
CA ALA A 514 -37.76 -20.41 9.69
C ALA A 514 -36.32 -20.66 9.20
N GLY A 515 -36.17 -21.23 8.00
CA GLY A 515 -34.89 -21.39 7.32
C GLY A 515 -34.17 -20.06 7.13
N PHE A 516 -34.88 -19.01 6.71
CA PHE A 516 -34.31 -17.67 6.54
C PHE A 516 -33.67 -17.12 7.82
N PHE A 517 -34.38 -17.17 8.96
CA PHE A 517 -33.82 -16.70 10.22
C PHE A 517 -32.68 -17.60 10.72
N ASN A 518 -32.81 -18.92 10.56
CA ASN A 518 -31.79 -19.88 10.94
C ASN A 518 -30.47 -19.66 10.17
N ASP A 519 -30.56 -19.46 8.85
CA ASP A 519 -29.43 -19.11 7.99
C ASP A 519 -28.88 -17.72 8.31
N GLY A 520 -29.75 -16.75 8.62
CA GLY A 520 -29.36 -15.42 9.06
C GLY A 520 -28.50 -15.45 10.33
N ILE A 521 -28.94 -16.19 11.35
CA ILE A 521 -28.20 -16.39 12.60
C ILE A 521 -26.87 -17.09 12.32
N ALA A 522 -26.87 -18.15 11.51
CA ALA A 522 -25.64 -18.88 11.15
C ALA A 522 -24.61 -17.97 10.46
N ARG A 523 -25.05 -17.10 9.54
CA ARG A 523 -24.19 -16.13 8.85
C ARG A 523 -23.60 -15.10 9.83
N LEU A 524 -24.41 -14.53 10.71
CA LEU A 524 -23.92 -13.58 11.73
C LEU A 524 -22.94 -14.25 12.69
N LEU A 525 -23.24 -15.47 13.14
CA LEU A 525 -22.37 -16.26 13.99
C LEU A 525 -21.04 -16.57 13.30
N GLY A 526 -21.05 -16.93 12.01
CA GLY A 526 -19.84 -17.17 11.23
C GLY A 526 -18.89 -15.95 11.20
N LEU A 527 -19.43 -14.73 11.03
CA LEU A 527 -18.61 -13.51 11.11
C LEU A 527 -18.10 -13.23 12.53
N ALA A 528 -18.93 -13.44 13.55
CA ALA A 528 -18.53 -13.27 14.94
C ALA A 528 -17.40 -14.24 15.31
N LEU A 529 -17.51 -15.51 14.87
CA LEU A 529 -16.47 -16.52 15.05
C LEU A 529 -15.20 -16.16 14.28
N ALA A 530 -15.29 -15.67 13.03
CA ALA A 530 -14.10 -15.16 12.33
C ALA A 530 -13.37 -14.09 13.16
N ALA A 531 -14.11 -13.09 13.68
CA ALA A 531 -13.54 -12.06 14.53
C ALA A 531 -12.90 -12.64 15.80
N LEU A 532 -13.56 -13.60 16.45
CA LEU A 532 -13.05 -14.27 17.64
C LEU A 532 -11.74 -15.03 17.36
N PHE A 533 -11.68 -15.80 16.28
CA PHE A 533 -10.46 -16.52 15.88
C PHE A 533 -9.30 -15.59 15.55
N PHE A 534 -9.56 -14.39 15.01
CA PHE A 534 -8.52 -13.37 14.82
C PHE A 534 -7.92 -12.85 16.13
N VAL A 535 -8.71 -12.83 17.20
CA VAL A 535 -8.27 -12.38 18.53
C VAL A 535 -7.60 -13.52 19.30
N LEU A 536 -8.15 -14.73 19.23
CA LEU A 536 -7.66 -15.87 20.01
C LEU A 536 -6.43 -16.54 19.39
N VAL A 537 -6.39 -16.69 18.07
CA VAL A 537 -5.35 -17.46 17.38
C VAL A 537 -4.31 -16.51 16.80
N LEU A 538 -3.15 -16.43 17.49
CA LEU A 538 -1.97 -15.66 17.07
C LEU A 538 -2.23 -14.13 16.92
N PRO A 539 -2.70 -13.43 17.97
CA PRO A 539 -3.05 -12.00 17.90
C PRO A 539 -1.86 -11.08 17.56
N GLU A 540 -0.66 -11.43 18.02
CA GLU A 540 0.54 -10.60 17.86
C GLU A 540 1.15 -10.64 16.44
N HIS A 541 0.70 -11.59 15.60
CA HIS A 541 1.16 -11.74 14.20
C HIS A 541 0.24 -11.01 13.21
N THR A 542 -0.35 -9.90 13.62
CA THR A 542 -1.12 -9.02 12.75
C THR A 542 -0.21 -8.02 12.03
N MET A 543 -0.40 -7.89 10.72
CA MET A 543 0.31 -6.88 9.93
C MET A 543 0.05 -5.49 10.48
N GLY A 544 1.08 -4.65 10.54
CA GLY A 544 0.97 -3.32 11.15
C GLY A 544 1.29 -3.27 12.65
N SER A 545 1.65 -4.38 13.29
CA SER A 545 2.09 -4.38 14.69
C SER A 545 3.33 -3.49 14.86
N ARG A 546 3.22 -2.47 15.72
CA ARG A 546 4.25 -1.47 15.97
C ARG A 546 5.57 -2.09 16.43
N ARG A 547 5.51 -3.02 17.39
CA ARG A 547 6.69 -3.71 17.94
C ARG A 547 7.41 -4.53 16.87
N HIS A 548 6.64 -5.21 16.01
CA HIS A 548 7.19 -5.97 14.89
C HIS A 548 7.87 -5.06 13.88
N ILE A 549 7.20 -3.97 13.47
CA ILE A 549 7.74 -3.00 12.52
C ILE A 549 9.05 -2.39 13.03
N ALA A 550 9.09 -1.95 14.29
CA ALA A 550 10.30 -1.43 14.92
C ALA A 550 11.45 -2.46 14.85
N ALA A 551 11.21 -3.70 15.27
CA ALA A 551 12.23 -4.75 15.26
C ALA A 551 12.69 -5.14 13.84
N VAL A 552 11.85 -5.00 12.82
CA VAL A 552 12.22 -5.24 11.42
C VAL A 552 13.03 -4.06 10.86
N LEU A 553 12.69 -2.82 11.18
CA LEU A 553 13.45 -1.64 10.75
C LEU A 553 14.93 -1.73 11.15
N TRP A 554 15.21 -2.10 12.40
CA TRP A 554 16.58 -2.31 12.89
C TRP A 554 17.31 -3.44 12.13
N ARG A 555 16.62 -4.55 11.86
CA ARG A 555 17.19 -5.67 11.08
C ARG A 555 17.51 -5.27 9.65
N GLU A 556 16.63 -4.52 8.99
CA GLU A 556 16.85 -4.02 7.63
C GLU A 556 17.99 -2.98 7.62
N ALA A 557 18.07 -2.09 8.61
CA ALA A 557 19.17 -1.13 8.75
C ALA A 557 20.51 -1.87 8.92
N ARG A 558 20.58 -2.89 9.78
CA ARG A 558 21.76 -3.75 9.93
C ARG A 558 22.14 -4.44 8.61
N ALA A 559 21.16 -4.91 7.85
CA ALA A 559 21.41 -5.58 6.57
C ALA A 559 22.13 -4.66 5.57
N THR A 560 21.96 -3.33 5.66
CA THR A 560 22.69 -2.36 4.81
C THR A 560 24.20 -2.39 5.02
N CYS A 561 24.69 -2.88 6.16
CA CYS A 561 26.13 -3.01 6.44
C CYS A 561 26.74 -4.27 5.81
N ARG A 562 25.94 -5.33 5.59
CA ARG A 562 26.43 -6.69 5.24
C ARG A 562 26.02 -7.17 3.85
N ALA A 563 24.85 -6.76 3.36
CA ALA A 563 24.30 -7.28 2.12
C ALA A 563 25.12 -6.87 0.88
N ALA A 564 25.02 -7.65 -0.19
CA ALA A 564 25.62 -7.31 -1.48
C ALA A 564 25.08 -5.96 -1.99
N LEU A 565 25.94 -5.13 -2.57
CA LEU A 565 25.63 -3.78 -3.04
C LEU A 565 24.62 -3.69 -4.20
N PRO A 566 24.57 -4.61 -5.18
CA PRO A 566 23.69 -4.46 -6.33
C PRO A 566 22.23 -4.23 -5.91
N HIS A 567 21.68 -3.09 -6.34
CA HIS A 567 20.31 -2.65 -6.06
C HIS A 567 19.91 -2.55 -4.58
N LEU A 568 20.88 -2.57 -3.65
CA LEU A 568 20.62 -2.56 -2.21
C LEU A 568 19.89 -1.29 -1.76
N LYS A 569 20.31 -0.13 -2.29
CA LYS A 569 19.71 1.18 -2.03
C LYS A 569 18.20 1.18 -2.33
N GLN A 570 17.83 0.68 -3.51
CA GLN A 570 16.43 0.59 -3.95
C GLN A 570 15.64 -0.41 -3.11
N ARG A 571 16.20 -1.61 -2.88
CA ARG A 571 15.54 -2.66 -2.08
C ARG A 571 15.26 -2.20 -0.65
N PHE A 572 16.26 -1.65 0.03
CA PHE A 572 16.14 -1.14 1.39
C PHE A 572 15.14 0.02 1.47
N GLY A 573 15.26 0.99 0.57
CA GLY A 573 14.36 2.15 0.52
C GLY A 573 12.90 1.77 0.28
N ASN A 574 12.64 0.77 -0.56
CA ASN A 574 11.31 0.23 -0.80
C ASN A 574 10.76 -0.49 0.44
N ARG A 575 11.60 -1.27 1.10
CA ARG A 575 11.24 -2.06 2.27
C ARG A 575 10.83 -1.19 3.47
N VAL A 576 11.61 -0.17 3.80
CA VAL A 576 11.29 0.74 4.91
C VAL A 576 9.99 1.51 4.65
N ARG A 577 9.76 1.95 3.42
CA ARG A 577 8.52 2.66 3.05
C ARG A 577 7.29 1.75 3.06
N ASP A 578 7.44 0.47 2.70
CA ASP A 578 6.38 -0.51 2.88
C ASP A 578 6.00 -0.65 4.37
N LEU A 579 6.99 -0.70 5.25
CA LEU A 579 6.77 -0.75 6.70
C LEU A 579 6.10 0.52 7.22
N MET A 580 6.48 1.70 6.72
CA MET A 580 5.80 2.96 7.04
C MET A 580 4.34 2.97 6.56
N ASN A 581 4.07 2.43 5.36
CA ASN A 581 2.70 2.30 4.86
C ASN A 581 1.88 1.32 5.71
N GLN A 582 2.46 0.18 6.12
CA GLN A 582 1.84 -0.74 7.08
C GLN A 582 1.55 -0.05 8.42
N LEU A 583 2.48 0.76 8.93
CA LEU A 583 2.32 1.52 10.16
C LEU A 583 1.22 2.58 10.02
N ASN A 584 1.07 3.24 8.88
CA ASN A 584 -0.02 4.18 8.61
C ASN A 584 -1.38 3.47 8.46
N ALA A 585 -1.37 2.27 7.90
CA ALA A 585 -2.57 1.46 7.72
C ALA A 585 -3.04 0.79 9.03
N ALA A 586 -2.17 0.63 10.03
CA ALA A 586 -2.49 -0.03 11.30
C ALA A 586 -3.68 0.65 12.04
N PRO A 587 -4.45 -0.10 12.85
CA PRO A 587 -5.49 0.47 13.71
C PRO A 587 -4.91 1.40 14.80
N GLY A 588 -5.71 2.37 15.27
CA GLY A 588 -5.37 3.26 16.38
C GLY A 588 -5.29 4.74 15.99
N PRO A 589 -5.30 5.66 16.98
CA PRO A 589 -5.18 7.10 16.75
C PRO A 589 -3.94 7.44 15.91
N ARG A 590 -4.07 8.43 15.03
CA ARG A 590 -2.92 8.94 14.26
C ARG A 590 -1.96 9.71 15.17
N ASP A 591 -2.49 10.31 16.22
CA ASP A 591 -1.76 11.17 17.16
C ASP A 591 -1.22 10.38 18.36
N ASP A 592 -1.13 9.05 18.26
CA ASP A 592 -0.50 8.23 19.29
C ASP A 592 1.02 8.53 19.35
N PRO A 593 1.55 9.02 20.49
CA PRO A 593 2.96 9.38 20.62
C PRO A 593 3.89 8.17 20.36
N ALA A 594 3.46 6.95 20.72
CA ALA A 594 4.26 5.76 20.48
C ALA A 594 4.37 5.42 18.98
N ARG A 595 3.32 5.74 18.21
CA ARG A 595 3.30 5.61 16.75
C ARG A 595 4.21 6.64 16.10
N GLN A 596 4.11 7.89 16.53
CA GLN A 596 4.97 8.99 16.05
C GLN A 596 6.45 8.68 16.31
N ALA A 597 6.80 8.15 17.49
CA ALA A 597 8.15 7.70 17.79
C ALA A 597 8.65 6.62 16.82
N THR A 598 7.78 5.66 16.45
CA THR A 598 8.14 4.60 15.49
C THR A 598 8.29 5.15 14.06
N VAL A 599 7.49 6.14 13.68
CA VAL A 599 7.62 6.84 12.38
C VAL A 599 8.94 7.60 12.32
N SER A 600 9.26 8.39 13.35
CA SER A 600 10.53 9.12 13.46
C SER A 600 11.73 8.17 13.42
N GLN A 601 11.64 7.02 14.10
CA GLN A 601 12.64 5.95 14.02
C GLN A 601 12.78 5.39 12.60
N ALA A 602 11.67 5.09 11.92
CA ALA A 602 11.70 4.57 10.55
C ALA A 602 12.38 5.54 9.58
N ILE A 603 12.10 6.83 9.73
CA ILE A 603 12.71 7.90 8.94
C ILE A 603 14.21 7.99 9.21
N THR A 604 14.61 8.00 10.49
CA THR A 604 16.03 8.07 10.88
C THR A 604 16.82 6.86 10.38
N LEU A 605 16.26 5.65 10.51
CA LEU A 605 16.88 4.42 10.01
C LEU A 605 16.92 4.38 8.48
N LEU A 606 15.92 4.96 7.79
CA LEU A 606 15.94 5.11 6.34
C LEU A 606 17.12 5.98 5.89
N GLU A 607 17.30 7.14 6.53
CA GLU A 607 18.41 8.04 6.23
C GLU A 607 19.76 7.37 6.50
N LEU A 608 19.93 6.81 7.70
CA LEU A 608 21.17 6.12 8.09
C LEU A 608 21.48 4.98 7.12
N GLY A 609 20.52 4.11 6.84
CA GLY A 609 20.74 2.96 5.96
C GLY A 609 21.09 3.37 4.52
N LEU A 610 20.44 4.40 3.96
CA LEU A 610 20.76 4.89 2.61
C LEU A 610 22.14 5.57 2.57
N THR A 611 22.50 6.33 3.61
CA THR A 611 23.80 6.99 3.73
C THR A 611 24.92 5.96 3.91
N ILE A 612 24.67 4.85 4.62
CA ILE A 612 25.61 3.72 4.74
C ILE A 612 25.80 3.03 3.40
N VAL A 613 24.75 2.82 2.62
CA VAL A 613 24.88 2.24 1.28
C VAL A 613 25.72 3.16 0.39
N ASP A 614 25.46 4.47 0.39
CA ASP A 614 26.26 5.46 -0.34
C ASP A 614 27.73 5.43 0.12
N LEU A 615 28.00 5.31 1.43
CA LEU A 615 29.35 5.18 1.98
C LEU A 615 30.07 3.93 1.46
N ARG A 616 29.37 2.79 1.40
CA ARG A 616 29.92 1.52 0.93
C ARG A 616 30.15 1.52 -0.58
N GLU A 617 29.29 2.16 -1.36
CA GLU A 617 29.50 2.37 -2.80
C GLU A 617 30.74 3.25 -3.05
N LEU A 618 30.89 4.34 -2.30
CA LEU A 618 32.09 5.19 -2.37
C LEU A 618 33.35 4.44 -1.94
N ALA A 619 33.26 3.57 -0.93
CA ALA A 619 34.39 2.79 -0.43
C ALA A 619 34.87 1.70 -1.40
N ALA A 620 34.02 1.24 -2.34
CA ALA A 620 34.38 0.17 -3.29
C ALA A 620 35.55 0.57 -4.20
N ASP A 621 35.55 1.81 -4.66
CA ASP A 621 36.55 2.37 -5.58
C ASP A 621 37.51 3.36 -4.88
N ALA A 622 37.67 3.24 -3.56
CA ALA A 622 38.50 4.13 -2.75
C ALA A 622 39.96 3.63 -2.64
N HIS A 623 40.88 4.54 -2.37
CA HIS A 623 42.27 4.18 -2.03
C HIS A 623 42.30 3.35 -0.73
N ALA A 624 43.27 2.44 -0.59
CA ALA A 624 43.30 1.41 0.47
C ALA A 624 43.18 1.96 1.90
N SER A 625 43.80 3.11 2.21
CA SER A 625 43.71 3.74 3.54
C SER A 625 42.31 4.31 3.82
N ALA A 626 41.73 5.03 2.86
CA ALA A 626 40.37 5.56 2.96
C ALA A 626 39.33 4.43 2.99
N GLN A 627 39.49 3.41 2.14
CA GLN A 627 38.64 2.23 2.12
C GLN A 627 38.61 1.52 3.48
N ARG A 628 39.78 1.30 4.10
CA ARG A 628 39.88 0.67 5.42
C ARG A 628 39.16 1.47 6.50
N ALA A 629 39.39 2.78 6.56
CA ALA A 629 38.73 3.66 7.53
C ALA A 629 37.19 3.66 7.38
N LEU A 630 36.69 3.63 6.14
CA LEU A 630 35.26 3.56 5.86
C LEU A 630 34.66 2.20 6.24
N LEU A 631 35.37 1.10 5.97
CA LEU A 631 34.92 -0.24 6.35
C LEU A 631 34.91 -0.44 7.87
N ASP A 632 35.89 0.11 8.59
CA ASP A 632 35.92 0.08 10.06
C ASP A 632 34.72 0.82 10.65
N ALA A 633 34.33 1.96 10.07
CA ALA A 633 33.11 2.67 10.45
C ALA A 633 31.85 1.83 10.17
N VAL A 634 31.76 1.15 9.03
CA VAL A 634 30.62 0.25 8.70
C VAL A 634 30.55 -0.94 9.67
N VAL A 635 31.69 -1.51 10.08
CA VAL A 635 31.74 -2.59 11.08
C VAL A 635 31.27 -2.10 12.45
N ALA A 636 31.65 -0.90 12.86
CA ALA A 636 31.18 -0.32 14.12
C ALA A 636 29.66 -0.04 14.10
N LEU A 637 29.13 0.43 12.96
CA LEU A 637 27.70 0.62 12.75
C LEU A 637 26.93 -0.71 12.77
N ASP A 638 27.48 -1.78 12.19
CA ASP A 638 26.87 -3.11 12.24
C ASP A 638 26.73 -3.63 13.69
N ARG A 639 27.72 -3.37 14.55
CA ARG A 639 27.64 -3.71 15.99
C ARG A 639 26.55 -2.89 16.67
N TYR A 640 26.48 -1.59 16.40
CA TYR A 640 25.42 -0.72 16.94
C TYR A 640 24.01 -1.17 16.51
N PHE A 641 23.81 -1.53 15.24
CA PHE A 641 22.50 -2.05 14.81
C PHE A 641 22.20 -3.47 15.32
N ALA A 642 23.21 -4.24 15.73
CA ALA A 642 23.03 -5.54 16.34
C ALA A 642 22.52 -5.43 17.79
N ALA A 643 23.08 -4.50 18.55
CA ALA A 643 22.73 -4.20 19.92
C ALA A 643 22.85 -2.67 20.11
N PRO A 644 21.74 -1.92 20.08
CA PRO A 644 21.77 -0.47 20.23
C PRO A 644 21.98 -0.13 21.71
N ASP A 645 23.22 -0.19 22.16
CA ASP A 645 23.66 0.24 23.47
C ASP A 645 24.54 1.50 23.38
N GLU A 646 24.73 2.16 24.52
CA GLU A 646 25.52 3.39 24.56
C GLU A 646 27.01 3.12 24.21
N THR A 647 27.51 1.91 24.52
CA THR A 647 28.90 1.55 24.24
C THR A 647 29.16 1.36 22.74
N ALA A 648 28.30 0.64 22.02
CA ALA A 648 28.41 0.48 20.58
C ALA A 648 28.14 1.80 19.85
N LEU A 649 27.24 2.65 20.36
CA LEU A 649 27.04 3.99 19.81
C LEU A 649 28.31 4.84 19.92
N ARG A 650 28.95 4.89 21.10
CA ARG A 650 30.22 5.60 21.29
C ARG A 650 31.32 5.04 20.40
N ALA A 651 31.40 3.72 20.25
CA ALA A 651 32.35 3.07 19.36
C ALA A 651 32.11 3.42 17.88
N ALA A 652 30.85 3.45 17.44
CA ALA A 652 30.49 3.87 16.09
C ALA A 652 30.83 5.35 15.83
N LEU A 653 30.52 6.25 16.78
CA LEU A 653 30.88 7.66 16.70
C LEU A 653 32.40 7.87 16.68
N ALA A 654 33.16 7.08 17.45
CA ALA A 654 34.61 7.12 17.44
C ALA A 654 35.20 6.66 16.10
N ALA A 655 34.69 5.56 15.52
CA ALA A 655 35.13 5.07 14.21
C ALA A 655 34.83 6.08 13.09
N LEU A 656 33.65 6.72 13.10
CA LEU A 656 33.29 7.77 12.14
C LEU A 656 34.24 8.98 12.25
N ARG A 657 34.57 9.41 13.49
CA ARG A 657 35.51 10.52 13.72
C ARG A 657 36.94 10.16 13.29
N ALA A 658 37.38 8.93 13.50
CA ALA A 658 38.70 8.46 13.09
C ALA A 658 38.89 8.42 11.57
N GLY A 659 37.82 8.20 10.80
CA GLY A 659 37.89 8.22 9.33
C GLY A 659 38.08 9.61 8.71
N GLY A 660 37.64 10.67 9.39
CA GLY A 660 37.75 12.05 8.90
C GLY A 660 39.19 12.51 8.59
N PRO A 661 40.13 12.42 9.55
CA PRO A 661 41.54 12.76 9.32
C PRO A 661 42.17 12.02 8.15
N VAL A 662 41.98 10.70 8.05
CA VAL A 662 42.56 9.84 6.99
C VAL A 662 42.12 10.30 5.60
N ILE A 663 40.84 10.64 5.44
CA ILE A 663 40.29 11.09 4.15
C ILE A 663 40.78 12.51 3.82
N ARG A 664 40.97 13.37 4.83
CA ARG A 664 41.49 14.74 4.64
C ARG A 664 42.96 14.78 4.27
N GLU A 665 43.79 13.94 4.87
CA GLU A 665 45.20 13.78 4.48
C GLU A 665 45.31 13.39 3.01
N ARG A 666 44.44 12.48 2.56
CA ARG A 666 44.36 12.09 1.14
C ARG A 666 43.86 13.23 0.26
N LEU A 667 42.84 13.96 0.70
CA LEU A 667 42.26 15.09 -0.04
C LEU A 667 43.30 16.19 -0.31
N ALA A 668 44.26 16.39 0.59
CA ALA A 668 45.33 17.38 0.41
C ALA A 668 46.26 17.09 -0.79
N VAL A 669 46.33 15.82 -1.24
CA VAL A 669 47.23 15.35 -2.31
C VAL A 669 46.44 14.79 -3.50
N ALA A 670 45.10 14.88 -3.48
CA ALA A 670 44.24 14.25 -4.47
C ALA A 670 44.10 15.08 -5.76
N LEU A 671 43.99 14.38 -6.90
CA LEU A 671 43.61 14.97 -8.19
C LEU A 671 42.16 15.47 -8.15
N PRO A 672 41.72 16.40 -9.04
CA PRO A 672 40.38 17.00 -8.99
C PRO A 672 39.21 16.01 -8.91
N ASP A 673 39.26 14.93 -9.70
CA ASP A 673 38.20 13.89 -9.71
C ASP A 673 38.19 13.04 -8.42
N GLU A 674 39.38 12.73 -7.87
CA GLU A 674 39.52 12.02 -6.60
C GLU A 674 39.11 12.93 -5.43
N ALA A 675 39.43 14.22 -5.50
CA ALA A 675 39.09 15.23 -4.50
C ALA A 675 37.57 15.39 -4.37
N ALA A 676 36.83 15.42 -5.49
CA ALA A 676 35.36 15.45 -5.46
C ALA A 676 34.77 14.22 -4.75
N ARG A 677 35.33 13.03 -5.00
CA ARG A 677 34.92 11.78 -4.35
C ARG A 677 35.23 11.77 -2.86
N LEU A 678 36.42 12.24 -2.45
CA LEU A 678 36.82 12.32 -1.04
C LEU A 678 35.97 13.35 -0.26
N LYS A 679 35.62 14.48 -0.88
CA LYS A 679 34.65 15.44 -0.30
C LYS A 679 33.30 14.79 -0.05
N ARG A 680 32.79 13.99 -1.00
CA ARG A 680 31.56 13.20 -0.82
C ARG A 680 31.66 12.21 0.32
N MET A 681 32.80 11.53 0.46
CA MET A 681 33.01 10.60 1.59
C MET A 681 32.98 11.34 2.94
N LEU A 682 33.61 12.51 3.05
CA LEU A 682 33.58 13.34 4.27
C LEU A 682 32.17 13.80 4.62
N ALA A 683 31.41 14.30 3.63
CA ALA A 683 30.01 14.68 3.83
C ALA A 683 29.18 13.48 4.29
N THR A 684 29.36 12.31 3.67
CA THR A 684 28.65 11.07 4.02
C THR A 684 28.96 10.61 5.45
N LEU A 685 30.23 10.68 5.89
CA LEU A 685 30.62 10.39 7.27
C LEU A 685 29.99 11.36 8.27
N HIS A 686 30.00 12.66 7.96
CA HIS A 686 29.40 13.67 8.81
C HIS A 686 27.88 13.50 8.92
N LEU A 687 27.20 13.13 7.83
CA LEU A 687 25.77 12.84 7.83
C LEU A 687 25.41 11.66 8.72
N ILE A 688 26.18 10.56 8.68
CA ILE A 688 25.97 9.43 9.57
C ILE A 688 26.22 9.83 11.02
N HIS A 689 27.33 10.53 11.28
CA HIS A 689 27.71 10.99 12.62
C HIS A 689 26.63 11.84 13.26
N THR A 690 26.16 12.85 12.54
CA THR A 690 25.13 13.76 13.05
C THR A 690 23.76 13.09 13.15
N SER A 691 23.40 12.21 12.20
CA SER A 691 22.14 11.46 12.27
C SER A 691 22.07 10.51 13.47
N LEU A 692 23.21 9.93 13.87
CA LEU A 692 23.33 9.11 15.08
C LEU A 692 23.19 9.94 16.37
N LEU A 693 23.73 11.15 16.41
CA LEU A 693 23.60 12.04 17.58
C LEU A 693 22.15 12.42 17.86
N ASP A 694 21.39 12.71 16.81
CA ASP A 694 19.97 13.03 16.92
C ASP A 694 19.08 11.78 17.13
N ALA A 695 19.56 10.58 16.81
CA ALA A 695 18.85 9.32 17.03
C ALA A 695 18.82 8.89 18.51
N LEU A 696 19.55 9.62 19.38
CA LEU A 696 19.53 9.45 20.82
C LEU A 696 18.11 9.70 21.35
N PRO A 697 17.45 8.69 21.96
CA PRO A 697 16.35 8.97 22.86
C PRO A 697 16.91 9.89 23.96
N GLN A 698 16.19 10.98 24.27
CA GLN A 698 16.35 11.59 25.59
C GLN A 698 16.14 10.49 26.65
N PRO A 699 16.85 10.53 27.78
CA PRO A 699 16.73 9.51 28.81
C PRO A 699 15.25 9.36 29.18
N ASP A 700 14.70 8.19 28.87
CA ASP A 700 13.48 7.73 29.53
C ASP A 700 13.90 7.53 30.98
N THR A 701 13.59 8.51 31.83
CA THR A 701 13.61 8.34 33.27
C THR A 701 12.58 7.28 33.56
N GLY A 702 13.03 6.02 33.47
CA GLY A 702 12.20 4.86 33.69
C GLY A 702 11.43 5.04 34.97
N ASP A 703 10.11 4.99 34.82
CA ASP A 703 9.16 4.86 35.90
C ASP A 703 9.46 3.52 36.59
N LYS A 704 10.36 3.58 37.57
CA LYS A 704 10.58 2.54 38.57
C LYS A 704 9.47 2.67 39.60
N HIS A 705 8.23 2.32 39.27
CA HIS A 705 7.12 1.94 40.15
C HIS A 705 5.94 1.59 39.20
N ALA A 706 5.41 0.37 39.12
CA ALA A 706 4.91 -0.47 40.19
C ALA A 706 4.87 -1.95 39.77
N ALA A 707 4.87 -2.78 40.80
CA ALA A 707 4.77 -4.24 40.82
C ALA A 707 3.47 -4.79 40.21
#